data_AF-A0A428NYG9-F1
#
_entry.id   AF-A0A428NYG9-F1
#
_cell.length_a   1.000
_cell.length_b   1.000
_cell.length_c   1.000
_cell.angle_alpha   90.00
_cell.angle_beta   90.00
_cell.angle_gamma   90.00
#
_symmetry.space_group_name_H-M   'P 1'
#
loop_
_entity.id
_entity.type
_entity.pdbx_description
1 polymer ?
#
loop_
_entity_poly.entity_id
_entity_poly.type
_entity_poly.pdbx_seq_one_letter_code
_entity_poly.pdbx_strand_id
1 'polypeptide(L)'
;MPFTNVSLENLTNKDMEYLYHHLFLPAELPGGDDDCPQNERLLMGFVHHSLESFLLKTDSEAGAAIKACSAMIERLQKSKNAHGFLSAGGVQSVLQQLSLEVPSALFHVPAQNSGVFIYKATASVTVETFELSPSNNAVVATRGRLVRHFPANATEIPCRDLEDEDFQVALAKTLAKMSHQTVEETKHKVKKAKQNHVEDRETVHPRIVVDLLPGILRGAGEQVTVTGISKNTHEEVMWNNSKLPWRRSPLWLLIRVGLQLTMIRCSSRGRDVYKEFMVFMMAEALSISTKHGAASDQLHTMSAKACRRLCKLDQPRDGRWLTHIRHILSETSQSLAHRWDQICMENEGPLDLKAIESFKLSDSIQLSLPEMEAFVTSISGGENMTEVAHFDPIPQVQLLDDNRLPTIGTGEQYLPFKLAMLESWVAANLDIWLERHVREEDTCGELKELIQCYHRVASRQYSGRPEGASRMLLTIGELWVAMDKAAIHALPSLKLYEHEIPIEVWQAVLLTAGVEAERLHRLEQYLLNRQIVARGEGRPSLFRSYGCPGSFSVVYFSASLKHQLLKIEIEAQAQTERQAKKEKLRQLKVEYKMWMKKYQDRAECDEYTQEEYGIPVQYHSHSCVRCRYLNKANSLRIDIHEWPLPQDDLEAQSTVFELSVPPIFSEWRDSTLYVINDVLLSKQSDTLPPQSFYPLRDYSPLYEFFQTGRGYRVHLLSEAKPNMVTHRRTLYVQSCTESDVCVNNGLRYQYFDGSRGWFLEEFLPTEGLSHLCTFNLPGRAHKLRRFLMRTWCKPEGETPNKVMASQSDCPEYMSLSEYKALAELPYGYNIQWKSILNQLAMPRIDFNKMETAIFLLQMSLQAGPRSSVTTRCTHTRLTDHEFGRTMLENLAKGVSRIRENWESCTTLCSLTFLASRLLSQVPSDLAGPFIDLIDQCRAVAYGWLAIVLERAQAATDEAQRRGLLGAVLNIALICVDSFNVDDCFLAKVLADSGRASILLECSAIIHNNAPVHILADDPLQNALFDRWRHTMHRARGVLVEQSALGSSCFNVAVKRCWPAFAPLCPWVLADRTCYWLQTTTREGLQVHLDILTGELLVNGSPLARLPREYERHDNYRRLFGGLVLTVMPSNLPGMRFCTTQLFRGNTIHFGMHDQDLLVKLAVDGSIVDLIPPRTLRRLLPHSF
;
A
#
# COMPACT_ATOMS: atom_id res chain seq x y z
N MET A 1 2.69 60.64 -0.91
CA MET A 1 1.70 60.56 0.19
C MET A 1 2.36 61.20 1.40
N PRO A 2 1.75 62.19 2.06
CA PRO A 2 2.11 62.44 3.45
C PRO A 2 1.87 61.14 4.23
N PHE A 3 2.83 60.77 5.06
CA PHE A 3 2.92 59.47 5.73
C PHE A 3 1.86 59.25 6.83
N THR A 4 0.81 60.06 6.87
CA THR A 4 -0.17 60.13 7.95
C THR A 4 -1.58 60.18 7.37
N ASN A 5 -2.14 59.01 7.06
CA ASN A 5 -3.56 58.69 7.25
C ASN A 5 -3.84 57.28 6.71
N VAL A 6 -3.45 56.26 7.47
CA VAL A 6 -4.21 55.01 7.45
C VAL A 6 -5.49 55.33 8.20
N SER A 7 -6.61 55.46 7.48
CA SER A 7 -7.92 55.48 8.15
C SER A 7 -8.10 54.13 8.83
N LEU A 8 -7.94 54.10 10.15
CA LEU A 8 -8.14 52.89 10.96
C LEU A 8 -9.59 52.39 10.94
N GLU A 9 -10.51 53.20 10.41
CA GLU A 9 -11.91 52.84 10.16
C GLU A 9 -12.08 52.00 8.87
N ASN A 10 -11.05 51.91 8.01
CA ASN A 10 -11.09 51.20 6.72
C ASN A 10 -10.01 50.10 6.59
N LEU A 11 -9.69 49.39 7.66
CA LEU A 11 -8.75 48.27 7.60
C LEU A 11 -9.40 47.03 6.97
N THR A 12 -8.69 46.37 6.06
CA THR A 12 -9.17 45.12 5.46
C THR A 12 -8.92 43.93 6.40
N ASN A 13 -9.63 42.82 6.19
CA ASN A 13 -9.37 41.59 6.95
C ASN A 13 -7.90 41.13 6.85
N LYS A 14 -7.25 41.34 5.69
CA LYS A 14 -5.83 41.01 5.49
C LYS A 14 -4.89 41.88 6.31
N ASP A 15 -5.22 43.16 6.47
CA ASP A 15 -4.46 44.09 7.32
C ASP A 15 -4.53 43.65 8.79
N MET A 16 -5.71 43.20 9.22
CA MET A 16 -5.93 42.68 10.58
C MET A 16 -5.23 41.36 10.83
N GLU A 17 -5.23 40.45 9.85
CA GLU A 17 -4.46 39.20 9.92
C GLU A 17 -2.96 39.46 10.06
N TYR A 18 -2.40 40.40 9.29
CA TYR A 18 -0.98 40.78 9.41
C TYR A 18 -0.67 41.29 10.83
N LEU A 19 -1.48 42.21 11.37
CA LEU A 19 -1.31 42.70 12.74
C LEU A 19 -1.48 41.58 13.78
N TYR A 20 -2.44 40.68 13.59
CA TYR A 20 -2.66 39.52 14.45
C TYR A 20 -1.42 38.60 14.49
N HIS A 21 -0.89 38.19 13.35
CA HIS A 21 0.30 37.32 13.29
C HIS A 21 1.53 37.97 13.92
N HIS A 22 1.81 39.24 13.60
CA HIS A 22 3.05 39.88 14.03
C HIS A 22 3.02 40.44 15.46
N LEU A 23 1.89 40.99 15.94
CA LEU A 23 1.75 41.47 17.32
C LEU A 23 1.43 40.31 18.29
N PHE A 24 0.47 39.45 17.93
CA PHE A 24 -0.08 38.43 18.82
C PHE A 24 0.55 37.06 18.69
N LEU A 25 1.29 36.75 17.62
CA LEU A 25 1.99 35.47 17.43
C LEU A 25 1.14 34.27 17.91
N PRO A 26 0.00 34.02 17.26
CA PRO A 26 -0.94 32.95 17.60
C PRO A 26 -0.35 31.54 17.33
N ALA A 27 -1.12 30.50 17.67
CA ALA A 27 -0.70 29.11 17.44
C ALA A 27 -0.67 28.74 15.95
N GLU A 28 -1.63 29.27 15.17
CA GLU A 28 -1.65 29.10 13.72
C GLU A 28 -1.00 30.29 13.04
N LEU A 29 0.10 30.03 12.32
CA LEU A 29 0.90 31.05 11.63
C LEU A 29 0.90 30.81 10.11
N PRO A 30 1.11 31.85 9.29
CA PRO A 30 1.14 31.69 7.84
C PRO A 30 2.20 30.71 7.36
N GLY A 31 1.90 29.98 6.28
CA GLY A 31 2.81 29.01 5.67
C GLY A 31 3.87 29.62 4.73
N GLY A 32 3.84 30.93 4.49
CA GLY A 32 4.75 31.63 3.58
C GLY A 32 4.88 33.11 3.89
N ASP A 33 5.95 33.71 3.36
CA ASP A 33 6.32 35.11 3.56
C ASP A 33 5.20 36.11 3.25
N ASP A 34 4.96 37.03 4.18
CA ASP A 34 3.96 38.10 4.12
C ASP A 34 4.59 39.51 4.18
N ASP A 35 5.92 39.60 4.04
CA ASP A 35 6.64 40.87 4.06
C ASP A 35 6.39 41.67 2.78
N CYS A 36 5.85 42.88 2.93
CA CYS A 36 5.70 43.81 1.82
C CYS A 36 5.69 45.28 2.29
N PRO A 37 6.03 46.24 1.42
CA PRO A 37 6.09 47.65 1.78
C PRO A 37 4.76 48.24 2.25
N GLN A 38 3.61 47.66 1.82
CA GLN A 38 2.28 48.07 2.29
C GLN A 38 2.06 47.64 3.75
N ASN A 39 2.36 46.38 4.08
CA ASN A 39 2.22 45.84 5.43
C ASN A 39 3.17 46.52 6.43
N GLU A 40 4.40 46.84 6.00
CA GLU A 40 5.32 47.63 6.82
C GLU A 40 4.78 49.04 7.15
N ARG A 41 4.16 49.70 6.16
CA ARG A 41 3.53 51.02 6.34
C ARG A 41 2.34 50.95 7.28
N LEU A 42 1.49 49.93 7.13
CA LEU A 42 0.40 49.64 8.04
C LEU A 42 0.89 49.50 9.48
N LEU A 43 1.92 48.69 9.72
CA LEU A 43 2.48 48.48 11.06
C LEU A 43 3.01 49.78 11.68
N MET A 44 3.78 50.57 10.95
CA MET A 44 4.28 51.85 11.46
C MET A 44 3.14 52.84 11.75
N GLY A 45 2.15 52.92 10.85
CA GLY A 45 0.97 53.78 11.03
C GLY A 45 0.15 53.39 12.25
N PHE A 46 -0.09 52.09 12.44
CA PHE A 46 -0.80 51.56 13.60
C PHE A 46 -0.08 51.86 14.93
N VAL A 47 1.25 51.71 14.96
CA VAL A 47 2.07 52.04 16.13
C VAL A 47 2.05 53.54 16.42
N HIS A 48 2.17 54.39 15.39
CA HIS A 48 2.13 55.85 15.55
C HIS A 48 0.79 56.30 16.13
N HIS A 49 -0.32 55.84 15.55
CA HIS A 49 -1.65 56.17 16.06
C HIS A 49 -1.87 55.68 17.50
N SER A 50 -1.39 54.47 17.82
CA SER A 50 -1.48 53.94 19.18
C SER A 50 -0.70 54.80 20.18
N LEU A 51 0.45 55.37 19.80
CA LEU A 51 1.24 56.29 20.64
C LEU A 51 0.49 57.61 20.90
N GLU A 52 -0.12 58.18 19.86
CA GLU A 52 -0.94 59.40 19.99
C GLU A 52 -2.16 59.17 20.89
N SER A 53 -2.87 58.04 20.70
CA SER A 53 -4.01 57.64 21.54
C SER A 53 -3.59 57.40 23.00
N PHE A 54 -2.40 56.82 23.22
CA PHE A 54 -1.85 56.57 24.56
C PHE A 54 -1.42 57.87 25.26
N LEU A 55 -0.84 58.82 24.52
CA LEU A 55 -0.44 60.13 25.05
C LEU A 55 -1.60 60.89 25.68
N LEU A 56 -2.80 60.79 25.11
CA LEU A 56 -4.02 61.44 25.64
C LEU A 56 -4.56 60.78 26.92
N LYS A 57 -4.10 59.57 27.25
CA LYS A 57 -4.65 58.72 28.32
C LYS A 57 -3.63 58.43 29.44
N THR A 58 -2.47 59.08 29.40
CA THR A 58 -1.37 58.89 30.35
C THR A 58 -1.08 60.16 31.17
N ASP A 59 -0.18 60.06 32.14
CA ASP A 59 0.27 61.17 33.00
C ASP A 59 1.34 62.05 32.33
N SER A 60 1.52 63.28 32.83
CA SER A 60 2.45 64.26 32.22
C SER A 60 3.92 63.81 32.27
N GLU A 61 4.29 62.99 33.26
CA GLU A 61 5.63 62.43 33.46
C GLU A 61 6.03 61.46 32.34
N ALA A 62 5.09 60.65 31.84
CA ALA A 62 5.32 59.75 30.70
C ALA A 62 5.22 60.46 29.33
N GLY A 63 4.61 61.65 29.29
CA GLY A 63 4.28 62.36 28.07
C GLY A 63 5.49 62.73 27.19
N ALA A 64 6.62 63.12 27.79
CA ALA A 64 7.84 63.46 27.04
C ALA A 64 8.43 62.24 26.30
N ALA A 65 8.52 61.09 26.97
CA ALA A 65 9.03 59.86 26.38
C ALA A 65 8.11 59.33 25.25
N ILE A 66 6.80 59.45 25.41
CA ILE A 66 5.83 59.03 24.38
C ILE A 66 5.90 59.94 23.15
N LYS A 67 6.02 61.26 23.35
CA LYS A 67 6.23 62.22 22.24
C LYS A 67 7.51 61.93 21.47
N ALA A 68 8.61 61.65 22.17
CA ALA A 68 9.87 61.26 21.54
C ALA A 68 9.72 59.96 20.71
N CYS A 69 8.99 58.97 21.22
CA CYS A 69 8.67 57.76 20.46
C CYS A 69 7.79 58.01 19.25
N SER A 70 6.77 58.88 19.35
CA SER A 70 5.89 59.23 18.21
C SER A 70 6.71 59.85 17.09
N ALA A 71 7.52 60.85 17.41
CA ALA A 71 8.39 61.53 16.45
C ALA A 71 9.46 60.59 15.85
N MET A 72 9.99 59.62 16.63
CA MET A 72 10.90 58.60 16.11
C MET A 72 10.23 57.70 15.06
N ILE A 73 8.97 57.28 15.28
CA ILE A 73 8.22 56.46 14.31
C ILE A 73 7.87 57.27 13.06
N GLU A 74 7.50 58.54 13.22
CA GLU A 74 7.26 59.46 12.10
C GLU A 74 8.53 59.65 11.24
N ARG A 75 9.71 59.77 11.87
CA ARG A 75 11.01 59.84 11.18
C ARG A 75 11.36 58.55 10.45
N LEU A 76 11.10 57.39 11.06
CA LEU A 76 11.29 56.10 10.41
C LEU A 76 10.45 56.01 9.13
N GLN A 77 9.19 56.46 9.19
CA GLN A 77 8.32 56.54 8.01
C GLN A 77 8.89 57.49 6.94
N LYS A 78 9.23 58.74 7.31
CA LYS A 78 9.80 59.74 6.40
C LYS A 78 11.11 59.31 5.74
N SER A 79 11.92 58.49 6.41
CA SER A 79 13.20 58.01 5.87
C SER A 79 13.04 56.99 4.72
N LYS A 80 11.87 56.35 4.60
CA LYS A 80 11.60 55.29 3.63
C LYS A 80 11.00 55.83 2.32
N ASN A 81 11.32 55.17 1.21
CA ASN A 81 10.71 55.38 -0.10
C ASN A 81 9.47 54.48 -0.31
N ALA A 82 8.81 54.62 -1.46
CA ALA A 82 7.60 53.83 -1.78
C ALA A 82 7.81 52.31 -1.80
N HIS A 83 9.06 51.86 -1.98
CA HIS A 83 9.46 50.45 -2.02
C HIS A 83 9.90 49.91 -0.65
N GLY A 84 9.81 50.70 0.43
CA GLY A 84 10.18 50.28 1.79
C GLY A 84 11.67 50.41 2.14
N PHE A 85 12.49 50.88 1.19
CA PHE A 85 13.93 51.11 1.39
C PHE A 85 14.23 52.53 1.86
N LEU A 86 15.43 52.77 2.40
CA LEU A 86 15.84 54.10 2.82
C LEU A 86 16.10 55.00 1.60
N SER A 87 15.67 56.26 1.67
CA SER A 87 16.02 57.30 0.69
C SER A 87 17.14 58.17 1.26
N ALA A 88 18.15 58.52 0.45
CA ALA A 88 19.25 59.35 0.92
C ALA A 88 18.75 60.72 1.43
N GLY A 89 17.84 61.38 0.68
CA GLY A 89 17.24 62.64 1.12
C GLY A 89 16.41 62.51 2.41
N GLY A 90 15.65 61.43 2.57
CA GLY A 90 14.88 61.18 3.79
C GLY A 90 15.76 60.90 5.01
N VAL A 91 16.84 60.13 4.84
CA VAL A 91 17.82 59.89 5.93
C VAL A 91 18.52 61.19 6.33
N GLN A 92 18.98 61.98 5.37
CA GLN A 92 19.63 63.28 5.64
C GLN A 92 18.67 64.24 6.37
N SER A 93 17.42 64.34 5.91
CA SER A 93 16.39 65.16 6.57
C SER A 93 16.15 64.74 8.02
N VAL A 94 16.13 63.43 8.30
CA VAL A 94 15.98 62.90 9.66
C VAL A 94 17.19 63.26 10.53
N LEU A 95 18.42 63.18 10.00
CA LEU A 95 19.65 63.55 10.73
C LEU A 95 19.65 65.03 11.11
N GLN A 96 19.23 65.92 10.21
CA GLN A 96 19.15 67.37 10.45
C GLN A 96 18.10 67.74 11.50
N GLN A 97 17.04 66.93 11.65
CA GLN A 97 15.98 67.15 12.63
C GLN A 97 16.33 66.65 14.05
N LEU A 98 17.48 65.98 14.26
CA LEU A 98 17.88 65.47 15.57
C LEU A 98 18.15 66.64 16.54
N SER A 99 17.36 66.71 17.61
CA SER A 99 17.44 67.73 18.66
C SER A 99 17.41 67.09 20.05
N LEU A 100 17.73 67.85 21.10
CA LEU A 100 17.64 67.36 22.48
C LEU A 100 16.20 67.06 22.92
N GLU A 101 15.20 67.71 22.30
CA GLU A 101 13.78 67.45 22.55
C GLU A 101 13.29 66.16 21.87
N VAL A 102 13.90 65.80 20.74
CA VAL A 102 13.61 64.56 20.01
C VAL A 102 14.93 63.87 19.64
N PRO A 103 15.58 63.21 20.61
CA PRO A 103 16.97 62.77 20.46
C PRO A 103 17.15 61.50 19.64
N SER A 104 16.08 60.77 19.29
CA SER A 104 16.20 59.47 18.63
C SER A 104 15.80 59.44 17.15
N ALA A 105 16.46 58.58 16.38
CA ALA A 105 16.10 58.19 15.03
C ALA A 105 16.30 56.67 14.83
N LEU A 106 15.48 56.07 13.96
CA LEU A 106 15.46 54.64 13.71
C LEU A 106 15.43 54.39 12.21
N PHE A 107 16.32 53.52 11.71
CA PHE A 107 16.42 53.18 10.29
C PHE A 107 16.38 51.66 10.06
N HIS A 108 15.55 51.24 9.10
CA HIS A 108 15.44 49.84 8.68
C HIS A 108 16.33 49.56 7.46
N VAL A 109 17.24 48.58 7.57
CA VAL A 109 18.16 48.19 6.48
C VAL A 109 17.85 46.73 6.06
N PRO A 110 16.74 46.49 5.33
CA PRO A 110 16.19 45.14 5.13
C PRO A 110 17.11 44.22 4.31
N ALA A 111 17.78 44.72 3.26
CA ALA A 111 18.68 43.90 2.45
C ALA A 111 19.89 43.33 3.23
N GLN A 112 20.20 43.90 4.40
CA GLN A 112 21.28 43.47 5.28
C GLN A 112 20.76 42.93 6.62
N ASN A 113 19.45 42.64 6.75
CA ASN A 113 18.87 42.05 7.96
C ASN A 113 19.23 42.83 9.25
N SER A 114 19.23 44.17 9.17
CA SER A 114 19.82 45.01 10.23
C SER A 114 19.01 46.27 10.53
N GLY A 115 19.11 46.72 11.77
CA GLY A 115 18.57 47.97 12.29
C GLY A 115 19.68 48.93 12.69
N VAL A 116 19.44 50.23 12.49
CA VAL A 116 20.30 51.30 12.99
C VAL A 116 19.47 52.23 13.88
N PHE A 117 19.90 52.43 15.12
CA PHE A 117 19.32 53.35 16.09
C PHE A 117 20.32 54.47 16.35
N ILE A 118 19.87 55.72 16.28
CA ILE A 118 20.70 56.89 16.53
C ILE A 118 20.13 57.64 17.72
N TYR A 119 20.99 58.07 18.65
CA TYR A 119 20.60 58.83 19.83
C TYR A 119 21.52 60.03 20.06
N LYS A 120 20.97 61.25 20.07
CA LYS A 120 21.69 62.51 20.30
C LYS A 120 21.72 62.85 21.79
N ALA A 121 22.93 63.01 22.32
CA ALA A 121 23.23 63.56 23.65
C ALA A 121 23.72 65.02 23.51
N THR A 122 24.07 65.67 24.63
CA THR A 122 24.44 67.09 24.66
C THR A 122 25.65 67.45 23.79
N ALA A 123 26.66 66.56 23.71
CA ALA A 123 27.91 66.82 22.98
C ALA A 123 28.23 65.78 21.89
N SER A 124 27.51 64.65 21.87
CA SER A 124 27.80 63.50 21.01
C SER A 124 26.52 62.83 20.52
N VAL A 125 26.65 62.01 19.48
CA VAL A 125 25.59 61.17 18.94
C VAL A 125 26.08 59.73 18.91
N THR A 126 25.29 58.83 19.47
CA THR A 126 25.57 57.39 19.41
C THR A 126 24.83 56.76 18.23
N VAL A 127 25.56 56.04 17.39
CA VAL A 127 25.03 55.16 16.35
C VAL A 127 25.12 53.71 16.81
N GLU A 128 23.98 53.05 16.88
CA GLU A 128 23.79 51.70 17.42
C GLU A 128 23.29 50.76 16.33
N THR A 129 23.97 49.63 16.12
CA THR A 129 23.62 48.67 15.07
C THR A 129 23.33 47.29 15.66
N PHE A 130 22.34 46.58 15.07
CA PHE A 130 21.95 45.25 15.52
C PHE A 130 21.19 44.46 14.43
N GLU A 131 21.26 43.14 14.53
CA GLU A 131 20.56 42.19 13.67
C GLU A 131 19.04 42.17 13.95
N LEU A 132 18.20 41.99 12.92
CA LEU A 132 16.75 41.95 13.09
C LEU A 132 16.17 40.52 13.08
N SER A 133 16.57 39.66 12.16
CA SER A 133 16.09 38.26 12.08
C SER A 133 17.21 37.26 12.32
N PRO A 134 17.08 36.32 13.26
CA PRO A 134 18.09 35.28 13.48
C PRO A 134 18.09 34.25 12.33
N SER A 135 19.12 33.40 12.27
CA SER A 135 19.17 32.28 11.32
C SER A 135 18.10 31.21 11.63
N ASN A 136 17.67 30.46 10.61
CA ASN A 136 16.68 29.40 10.78
C ASN A 136 17.14 28.36 11.81
N ASN A 137 18.42 28.01 11.81
CA ASN A 137 18.99 27.10 12.80
C ASN A 137 18.91 27.66 14.23
N ALA A 138 19.20 28.96 14.42
CA ALA A 138 19.09 29.58 15.74
C ALA A 138 17.63 29.57 16.25
N VAL A 139 16.64 29.69 15.37
CA VAL A 139 15.22 29.56 15.74
C VAL A 139 14.88 28.10 16.11
N VAL A 140 15.14 27.16 15.20
CA VAL A 140 14.71 25.75 15.34
C VAL A 140 15.47 25.00 16.43
N ALA A 141 16.77 25.27 16.62
CA ALA A 141 17.59 24.58 17.61
C ALA A 141 17.39 25.09 19.05
N THR A 142 16.82 26.28 19.24
CA THR A 142 16.67 26.88 20.57
C THR A 142 15.57 26.18 21.37
N ARG A 143 15.95 25.51 22.46
CA ARG A 143 14.99 25.01 23.46
C ARG A 143 14.62 26.14 24.42
N GLY A 144 13.36 26.55 24.44
CA GLY A 144 12.87 27.60 25.35
C GLY A 144 12.72 28.96 24.66
N ARG A 145 13.48 29.98 25.06
CA ARG A 145 13.38 31.35 24.52
C ARG A 145 14.73 31.84 24.01
N LEU A 146 14.76 32.35 22.78
CA LEU A 146 15.95 32.96 22.19
C LEU A 146 16.22 34.33 22.86
N VAL A 147 17.37 34.48 23.52
CA VAL A 147 17.77 35.71 24.21
C VAL A 147 18.69 36.52 23.30
N ARG A 148 18.33 37.77 23.01
CA ARG A 148 19.07 38.67 22.12
C ARG A 148 19.35 40.01 22.80
N HIS A 149 20.52 40.57 22.53
CA HIS A 149 21.02 41.82 23.14
C HIS A 149 21.01 42.94 22.10
N PHE A 150 20.57 44.13 22.52
CA PHE A 150 20.47 45.30 21.65
C PHE A 150 21.06 46.53 22.37
N PRO A 151 22.00 47.27 21.76
CA PRO A 151 22.58 47.04 20.43
C PRO A 151 23.64 45.93 20.42
N ALA A 152 24.08 45.52 19.22
CA ALA A 152 25.23 44.64 19.06
C ALA A 152 26.55 45.43 19.02
N ASN A 153 26.55 46.59 18.34
CA ASN A 153 27.65 47.56 18.33
C ASN A 153 27.12 48.98 18.55
N ALA A 154 27.92 49.81 19.22
CA ALA A 154 27.63 51.24 19.42
C ALA A 154 28.88 52.08 19.14
N THR A 155 28.72 53.19 18.42
CA THR A 155 29.79 54.12 18.05
C THR A 155 29.36 55.54 18.37
N GLU A 156 30.12 56.25 19.17
CA GLU A 156 29.87 57.64 19.55
C GLU A 156 30.64 58.58 18.63
N ILE A 157 29.94 59.58 18.09
CA ILE A 157 30.46 60.57 17.14
C ILE A 157 30.21 61.96 17.74
N PRO A 158 31.19 62.87 17.77
CA PRO A 158 30.96 64.24 18.23
C PRO A 158 29.89 64.96 17.41
N CYS A 159 29.05 65.79 18.04
CA CYS A 159 27.97 66.49 17.32
C CYS A 159 28.47 67.34 16.15
N ARG A 160 29.66 67.97 16.29
CA ARG A 160 30.30 68.76 15.21
C ARG A 160 30.53 67.96 13.93
N ASP A 161 30.85 66.67 14.07
CA ASP A 161 31.23 65.81 12.94
C ASP A 161 29.96 65.24 12.28
N LEU A 162 28.87 65.08 13.04
CA LEU A 162 27.55 64.74 12.49
C LEU A 162 26.83 65.94 11.87
N GLU A 163 27.07 67.16 12.35
CA GLU A 163 26.49 68.39 11.82
C GLU A 163 27.16 68.85 10.50
N ASP A 164 28.29 68.25 10.14
CA ASP A 164 28.93 68.40 8.83
C ASP A 164 28.04 67.85 7.70
N GLU A 165 27.78 68.69 6.69
CA GLU A 165 26.85 68.36 5.61
C GLU A 165 27.38 67.23 4.72
N ASP A 166 28.69 67.22 4.43
CA ASP A 166 29.32 66.18 3.62
C ASP A 166 29.27 64.82 4.31
N PHE A 167 29.48 64.79 5.62
CA PHE A 167 29.33 63.59 6.45
C PHE A 167 27.89 63.05 6.40
N GLN A 168 26.89 63.91 6.59
CA GLN A 168 25.47 63.51 6.51
C GLN A 168 25.11 62.95 5.15
N VAL A 169 25.56 63.58 4.07
CA VAL A 169 25.33 63.12 2.68
C VAL A 169 25.96 61.75 2.46
N ALA A 170 27.21 61.54 2.91
CA ALA A 170 27.92 60.28 2.77
C ALA A 170 27.24 59.15 3.56
N LEU A 171 26.88 59.41 4.82
CA LEU A 171 26.19 58.44 5.67
C LEU A 171 24.81 58.09 5.12
N ALA A 172 24.04 59.09 4.68
CA ALA A 172 22.71 58.89 4.11
C ALA A 172 22.75 58.08 2.81
N LYS A 173 23.68 58.38 1.89
CA LYS A 173 23.89 57.58 0.67
C LYS A 173 24.33 56.15 0.99
N THR A 174 25.17 55.97 1.99
CA THR A 174 25.65 54.64 2.42
C THR A 174 24.51 53.79 2.98
N LEU A 175 23.72 54.34 3.90
CA LEU A 175 22.55 53.65 4.47
C LEU A 175 21.48 53.37 3.42
N ALA A 176 21.21 54.32 2.52
CA ALA A 176 20.29 54.11 1.40
C ALA A 176 20.74 52.95 0.51
N LYS A 177 22.02 52.92 0.12
CA LYS A 177 22.60 51.84 -0.70
C LYS A 177 22.54 50.48 0.00
N MET A 178 22.95 50.43 1.28
CA MET A 178 22.90 49.20 2.08
C MET A 178 21.46 48.69 2.24
N SER A 179 20.45 49.56 2.25
CA SER A 179 19.05 49.16 2.44
C SER A 179 18.47 48.33 1.29
N HIS A 180 18.93 48.53 0.05
CA HIS A 180 18.36 47.86 -1.14
C HIS A 180 19.34 46.94 -1.89
N GLN A 181 20.67 47.11 -1.74
CA GLN A 181 21.65 46.28 -2.45
C GLN A 181 22.05 45.06 -1.62
N THR A 182 21.83 43.86 -2.14
CA THR A 182 22.29 42.61 -1.49
C THR A 182 23.75 42.30 -1.82
N VAL A 183 24.48 41.70 -0.89
CA VAL A 183 25.88 41.26 -1.06
C VAL A 183 25.92 39.73 -1.13
N GLU A 184 26.52 39.15 -2.17
CA GLU A 184 26.43 37.71 -2.43
C GLU A 184 27.09 36.87 -1.32
N GLU A 185 28.21 37.34 -0.77
CA GLU A 185 28.99 36.70 0.29
C GLU A 185 28.25 36.65 1.64
N THR A 186 27.17 37.41 1.76
CA THR A 186 26.31 37.44 2.95
C THR A 186 25.13 36.46 2.86
N LYS A 187 24.91 35.87 1.68
CA LYS A 187 23.89 34.84 1.46
C LYS A 187 24.47 33.44 1.68
N HIS A 188 23.66 32.56 2.27
CA HIS A 188 24.03 31.17 2.48
C HIS A 188 24.05 30.40 1.15
N LYS A 189 24.96 29.44 1.01
CA LYS A 189 25.08 28.56 -0.16
C LYS A 189 24.91 27.10 0.26
N VAL A 190 24.17 26.32 -0.54
CA VAL A 190 23.96 24.88 -0.34
C VAL A 190 24.51 24.09 -1.51
N LYS A 191 25.05 22.90 -1.24
CA LYS A 191 25.65 22.04 -2.27
C LYS A 191 24.58 21.10 -2.85
N LYS A 192 24.29 21.19 -4.14
CA LYS A 192 23.41 20.27 -4.90
C LYS A 192 24.09 19.88 -6.21
N ALA A 193 24.05 18.58 -6.55
CA ALA A 193 24.72 18.04 -7.74
C ALA A 193 26.21 18.43 -7.83
N LYS A 194 26.90 18.42 -6.68
CA LYS A 194 28.30 18.87 -6.50
C LYS A 194 28.55 20.37 -6.80
N GLN A 195 27.51 21.16 -7.10
CA GLN A 195 27.58 22.60 -7.34
C GLN A 195 26.99 23.38 -6.15
N ASN A 196 27.48 24.60 -5.91
CA ASN A 196 26.99 25.49 -4.86
C ASN A 196 25.88 26.39 -5.39
N HIS A 197 24.75 26.43 -4.71
CA HIS A 197 23.57 27.23 -5.06
C HIS A 197 23.23 28.16 -3.92
N VAL A 198 22.78 29.38 -4.22
CA VAL A 198 22.29 30.31 -3.18
C VAL A 198 21.03 29.75 -2.52
N GLU A 199 20.99 29.78 -1.19
CA GLU A 199 19.84 29.39 -0.38
C GLU A 199 19.05 30.63 0.03
N ASP A 200 18.10 31.03 -0.82
CA ASP A 200 17.25 32.21 -0.59
C ASP A 200 16.30 32.04 0.60
N ARG A 201 16.11 30.81 1.12
CA ARG A 201 15.27 30.55 2.29
C ARG A 201 15.98 30.79 3.61
N GLU A 202 17.26 31.15 3.65
CA GLU A 202 17.98 31.51 4.87
C GLU A 202 18.07 33.02 5.05
N THR A 203 18.24 33.50 6.29
CA THR A 203 18.43 34.95 6.54
C THR A 203 19.80 35.43 6.05
N VAL A 204 19.85 36.71 5.67
CA VAL A 204 21.10 37.38 5.25
C VAL A 204 21.95 37.67 6.49
N HIS A 205 23.25 37.40 6.41
CA HIS A 205 24.16 37.69 7.51
C HIS A 205 24.34 39.21 7.70
N PRO A 206 24.15 39.78 8.91
CA PRO A 206 24.05 41.23 9.12
C PRO A 206 25.38 42.01 9.09
N ARG A 207 26.48 41.38 8.66
CA ARG A 207 27.85 41.89 8.86
C ARG A 207 28.13 43.23 8.19
N ILE A 208 27.41 43.54 7.12
CA ILE A 208 27.56 44.80 6.37
C ILE A 208 27.14 46.01 7.21
N VAL A 209 26.14 45.85 8.09
CA VAL A 209 25.66 46.94 8.95
C VAL A 209 26.11 46.76 10.39
N VAL A 210 26.19 45.53 10.88
CA VAL A 210 26.57 45.26 12.27
C VAL A 210 28.09 45.35 12.47
N ASP A 211 28.92 44.97 11.48
CA ASP A 211 30.38 44.95 11.63
C ASP A 211 31.08 46.04 10.81
N LEU A 212 30.77 46.13 9.50
CA LEU A 212 31.44 47.06 8.58
C LEU A 212 31.08 48.53 8.85
N LEU A 213 29.80 48.87 9.01
CA LEU A 213 29.37 50.25 9.23
C LEU A 213 29.98 50.85 10.51
N PRO A 214 29.95 50.19 11.69
CA PRO A 214 30.68 50.67 12.87
C PRO A 214 32.18 50.80 12.62
N GLY A 215 32.79 49.88 11.86
CA GLY A 215 34.20 49.98 11.46
C GLY A 215 34.51 51.26 10.68
N ILE A 216 33.61 51.69 9.79
CA ILE A 216 33.71 52.97 9.06
C ILE A 216 33.51 54.16 10.00
N LEU A 217 32.49 54.11 10.87
CA LEU A 217 32.14 55.22 11.77
C LEU A 217 33.21 55.50 12.84
N ARG A 218 34.00 54.49 13.24
CA ARG A 218 35.17 54.68 14.12
C ARG A 218 36.26 55.59 13.52
N GLY A 219 36.22 55.89 12.23
CA GLY A 219 37.11 56.89 11.64
C GLY A 219 36.78 58.33 12.08
N ALA A 220 35.53 58.60 12.46
CA ALA A 220 35.02 59.90 12.88
C ALA A 220 34.54 59.93 14.34
N GLY A 221 34.77 58.85 15.10
CA GLY A 221 34.25 58.66 16.44
C GLY A 221 34.89 57.47 17.14
N GLU A 222 34.33 57.03 18.28
CA GLU A 222 34.92 55.97 19.10
C GLU A 222 33.89 54.90 19.44
N GLN A 223 34.34 53.65 19.63
CA GLN A 223 33.44 52.59 20.08
C GLN A 223 33.13 52.76 21.57
N VAL A 224 31.84 52.79 21.92
CA VAL A 224 31.39 53.01 23.29
C VAL A 224 30.50 51.87 23.77
N THR A 225 30.38 51.75 25.10
CA THR A 225 29.40 50.87 25.72
C THR A 225 28.22 51.71 26.18
N VAL A 226 27.02 51.39 25.67
CA VAL A 226 25.78 52.10 26.01
C VAL A 226 24.85 51.22 26.83
N THR A 227 23.88 51.84 27.51
CA THR A 227 22.80 51.12 28.19
C THR A 227 21.93 50.40 27.15
N GLY A 228 22.17 49.10 26.98
CA GLY A 228 21.41 48.21 26.12
C GLY A 228 20.23 47.55 26.82
N ILE A 229 19.50 46.73 26.06
CA ILE A 229 18.40 45.89 26.52
C ILE A 229 18.61 44.45 26.10
N SER A 230 18.18 43.51 26.95
CA SER A 230 18.05 42.10 26.59
C SER A 230 16.58 41.77 26.37
N LYS A 231 16.26 41.11 25.25
CA LYS A 231 14.91 40.68 24.92
C LYS A 231 14.89 39.19 24.63
N ASN A 232 13.86 38.53 25.16
CA ASN A 232 13.49 37.18 24.74
C ASN A 232 12.64 37.29 23.47
N THR A 233 13.23 37.02 22.31
CA THR A 233 12.55 37.04 21.01
C THR A 233 11.89 35.70 20.77
N HIS A 234 10.56 35.71 20.64
CA HIS A 234 9.79 34.57 20.15
C HIS A 234 9.69 34.70 18.63
N GLU A 235 10.44 33.86 17.94
CA GLU A 235 10.58 33.74 16.49
C GLU A 235 10.14 32.34 16.07
N GLU A 236 9.52 32.23 14.90
CA GLU A 236 9.10 30.96 14.29
C GLU A 236 9.48 30.99 12.81
N VAL A 237 9.78 29.82 12.23
CA VAL A 237 10.06 29.67 10.79
C VAL A 237 9.08 28.65 10.23
N MET A 238 8.01 29.15 9.62
CA MET A 238 6.93 28.31 9.10
C MET A 238 7.05 28.17 7.59
N TRP A 239 7.05 26.95 7.11
CA TRP A 239 7.15 26.65 5.68
C TRP A 239 6.09 25.63 5.27
N ASN A 240 5.17 26.05 4.42
CA ASN A 240 4.18 25.18 3.79
C ASN A 240 4.13 25.46 2.29
N ASN A 241 4.89 24.68 1.50
CA ASN A 241 4.92 24.74 0.03
C ASN A 241 5.06 26.15 -0.57
N SER A 242 5.66 27.09 0.16
CA SER A 242 5.87 28.46 -0.24
C SER A 242 7.28 28.70 -0.79
N LYS A 243 7.49 29.82 -1.49
CA LYS A 243 8.81 30.21 -2.02
C LYS A 243 9.78 30.52 -0.87
N LEU A 244 9.36 31.42 0.03
CA LEU A 244 10.08 31.83 1.23
C LEU A 244 9.23 31.47 2.46
N PRO A 245 9.86 30.99 3.56
CA PRO A 245 9.14 30.69 4.79
C PRO A 245 8.61 31.98 5.42
N TRP A 246 7.50 31.87 6.15
CA TRP A 246 7.04 32.96 7.00
C TRP A 246 8.00 33.16 8.16
N ARG A 247 8.27 34.43 8.47
CA ARG A 247 9.02 34.87 9.65
C ARG A 247 8.30 36.04 10.27
N ARG A 248 8.51 36.23 11.58
CA ARG A 248 8.03 37.43 12.23
C ARG A 248 8.74 38.67 11.68
N SER A 249 7.98 39.74 11.49
CA SER A 249 8.42 40.98 10.85
C SER A 249 9.72 41.53 11.48
N PRO A 250 10.80 41.69 10.69
CA PRO A 250 12.05 42.31 11.16
C PRO A 250 11.82 43.76 11.62
N LEU A 251 10.96 44.49 10.91
CA LEU A 251 10.55 45.85 11.25
C LEU A 251 9.82 45.91 12.60
N TRP A 252 8.99 44.92 12.92
CA TRP A 252 8.33 44.87 14.23
C TRP A 252 9.32 44.73 15.39
N LEU A 253 10.39 43.94 15.22
CA LEU A 253 11.44 43.89 16.22
C LEU A 253 12.17 45.22 16.33
N LEU A 254 12.52 45.85 15.21
CA LEU A 254 13.18 47.16 15.16
C LEU A 254 12.38 48.21 15.97
N ILE A 255 11.07 48.31 15.71
CA ILE A 255 10.16 49.20 16.43
C ILE A 255 10.17 48.89 17.94
N ARG A 256 10.02 47.63 18.33
CA ARG A 256 10.01 47.24 19.76
C ARG A 256 11.31 47.55 20.49
N VAL A 257 12.45 47.49 19.80
CA VAL A 257 13.77 47.83 20.35
C VAL A 257 13.89 49.36 20.46
N GLY A 258 13.60 50.09 19.39
CA GLY A 258 13.67 51.55 19.35
C GLY A 258 12.76 52.24 20.38
N LEU A 259 11.52 51.76 20.53
CA LEU A 259 10.57 52.28 21.53
C LEU A 259 11.11 52.10 22.95
N GLN A 260 11.59 50.90 23.28
CA GLN A 260 12.09 50.62 24.63
C GLN A 260 13.37 51.41 24.94
N LEU A 261 14.32 51.49 24.00
CA LEU A 261 15.56 52.26 24.18
C LEU A 261 15.27 53.77 24.34
N THR A 262 14.38 54.32 23.50
CA THR A 262 13.98 55.72 23.59
C THR A 262 13.32 56.03 24.94
N MET A 263 12.35 55.21 25.37
CA MET A 263 11.66 55.43 26.64
C MET A 263 12.59 55.32 27.85
N ILE A 264 13.48 54.32 27.90
CA ILE A 264 14.46 54.14 29.00
C ILE A 264 15.41 55.34 29.11
N ARG A 265 15.80 55.95 27.99
CA ARG A 265 16.73 57.08 27.98
C ARG A 265 16.06 58.43 28.23
N CYS A 266 14.77 58.56 27.91
CA CYS A 266 14.00 59.79 28.12
C CYS A 266 13.34 59.87 29.52
N SER A 267 13.12 58.76 30.20
CA SER A 267 12.41 58.72 31.48
C SER A 267 12.92 57.62 32.40
N SER A 268 13.01 57.92 33.70
CA SER A 268 13.31 56.93 34.75
C SER A 268 12.25 55.82 34.83
N ARG A 269 11.01 56.11 34.45
CA ARG A 269 9.90 55.14 34.32
C ARG A 269 9.82 54.47 32.95
N GLY A 270 10.79 54.72 32.06
CA GLY A 270 10.74 54.30 30.66
C GLY A 270 10.49 52.80 30.44
N ARG A 271 10.98 51.94 31.34
CA ARG A 271 10.74 50.49 31.28
C ARG A 271 9.27 50.14 31.51
N ASP A 272 8.61 50.82 32.44
CA ASP A 272 7.22 50.54 32.79
C ASP A 272 6.28 51.17 31.76
N VAL A 273 6.56 52.41 31.33
CA VAL A 273 5.83 53.09 30.23
C VAL A 273 5.87 52.26 28.94
N TYR A 274 7.01 51.65 28.61
CA TYR A 274 7.09 50.73 27.47
C TYR A 274 6.17 49.53 27.63
N LYS A 275 6.14 48.88 28.80
CA LYS A 275 5.28 47.71 29.01
C LYS A 275 3.80 48.11 28.99
N GLU A 276 3.43 49.22 29.61
CA GLU A 276 2.06 49.78 29.59
C GLU A 276 1.62 50.05 28.14
N PHE A 277 2.46 50.73 27.35
CA PHE A 277 2.19 51.00 25.94
C PHE A 277 2.03 49.71 25.11
N MET A 278 2.86 48.69 25.34
CA MET A 278 2.74 47.42 24.61
C MET A 278 1.39 46.72 24.86
N VAL A 279 0.84 46.81 26.07
CA VAL A 279 -0.50 46.28 26.36
C VAL A 279 -1.58 47.15 25.75
N PHE A 280 -1.44 48.47 25.86
CA PHE A 280 -2.37 49.44 25.29
C PHE A 280 -2.53 49.25 23.77
N MET A 281 -1.42 49.17 23.03
CA MET A 281 -1.41 48.94 21.59
C MET A 281 -2.06 47.58 21.21
N MET A 282 -1.82 46.52 22.00
CA MET A 282 -2.50 45.24 21.79
C MET A 282 -4.01 45.35 22.06
N ALA A 283 -4.44 46.14 23.04
CA ALA A 283 -5.86 46.38 23.27
C ALA A 283 -6.51 47.18 22.14
N GLU A 284 -5.82 48.18 21.57
CA GLU A 284 -6.31 48.90 20.37
C GLU A 284 -6.52 47.94 19.20
N ALA A 285 -5.57 47.04 18.94
CA ALA A 285 -5.74 46.02 17.89
C ALA A 285 -6.94 45.10 18.17
N LEU A 286 -7.16 44.73 19.44
CA LEU A 286 -8.31 43.93 19.85
C LEU A 286 -9.63 44.67 19.62
N SER A 287 -9.73 45.95 19.99
CA SER A 287 -10.94 46.75 19.76
C SER A 287 -11.31 46.81 18.28
N ILE A 288 -10.32 47.02 17.41
CA ILE A 288 -10.52 47.04 15.97
C ILE A 288 -10.98 45.67 15.47
N SER A 289 -10.34 44.57 15.90
CA SER A 289 -10.74 43.20 15.52
C SER A 289 -12.16 42.85 15.97
N THR A 290 -12.57 43.27 17.16
CA THR A 290 -13.93 43.05 17.69
C THR A 290 -14.97 43.78 16.84
N LYS A 291 -14.70 45.04 16.46
CA LYS A 291 -15.59 45.83 15.59
C LYS A 291 -15.69 45.31 14.17
N HIS A 292 -14.61 44.74 13.64
CA HIS A 292 -14.59 44.11 12.31
C HIS A 292 -15.13 42.68 12.29
N GLY A 293 -15.63 42.17 13.44
CA GLY A 293 -16.28 40.87 13.50
C GLY A 293 -15.32 39.68 13.33
N ALA A 294 -14.05 39.81 13.73
CA ALA A 294 -13.07 38.72 13.67
C ALA A 294 -13.57 37.42 14.33
N ALA A 295 -12.95 36.28 13.98
CA ALA A 295 -13.38 34.97 14.46
C ALA A 295 -13.24 34.85 15.99
N SER A 296 -14.13 34.07 16.61
CA SER A 296 -14.24 33.99 18.08
C SER A 296 -12.95 33.50 18.76
N ASP A 297 -12.23 32.59 18.12
CA ASP A 297 -10.93 32.06 18.53
C ASP A 297 -9.80 33.12 18.44
N GLN A 298 -9.81 33.94 17.39
CA GLN A 298 -8.88 35.06 17.23
C GLN A 298 -9.09 36.10 18.33
N LEU A 299 -10.33 36.52 18.56
CA LEU A 299 -10.71 37.47 19.62
C LEU A 299 -10.36 36.95 21.02
N HIS A 300 -10.60 35.67 21.28
CA HIS A 300 -10.22 35.04 22.53
C HIS A 300 -8.70 35.03 22.72
N THR A 301 -7.94 34.67 21.69
CA THR A 301 -6.46 34.63 21.72
C THR A 301 -5.87 36.01 22.00
N MET A 302 -6.38 37.04 21.32
CA MET A 302 -5.97 38.43 21.52
C MET A 302 -6.28 38.91 22.94
N SER A 303 -7.50 38.66 23.43
CA SER A 303 -7.94 38.98 24.79
C SER A 303 -7.06 38.30 25.84
N ALA A 304 -6.83 36.99 25.71
CA ALA A 304 -5.99 36.23 26.62
C ALA A 304 -4.53 36.72 26.64
N LYS A 305 -3.99 37.18 25.51
CA LYS A 305 -2.64 37.75 25.44
C LYS A 305 -2.56 39.13 26.10
N ALA A 306 -3.55 39.99 25.88
CA ALA A 306 -3.64 41.29 26.54
C ALA A 306 -3.78 41.13 28.07
N CYS A 307 -4.70 40.27 28.53
CA CYS A 307 -4.88 39.94 29.96
C CYS A 307 -3.59 39.39 30.60
N ARG A 308 -2.93 38.42 29.97
CA ARG A 308 -1.65 37.88 30.47
C ARG A 308 -0.56 38.93 30.56
N ARG A 309 -0.56 39.94 29.68
CA ARG A 309 0.41 41.04 29.74
C ARG A 309 0.09 42.02 30.86
N LEU A 310 -1.20 42.30 31.13
CA LEU A 310 -1.63 43.05 32.30
C LEU A 310 -1.20 42.36 33.60
N CYS A 311 -1.41 41.05 33.73
CA CYS A 311 -0.96 40.30 34.92
C CYS A 311 0.56 40.37 35.14
N LYS A 312 1.36 40.47 34.07
CA LYS A 312 2.83 40.62 34.14
C LYS A 312 3.30 42.00 34.60
N LEU A 313 2.40 42.98 34.67
CA LEU A 313 2.70 44.28 35.26
C LEU A 313 2.68 44.24 36.80
N ASP A 314 2.16 43.15 37.39
CA ASP A 314 2.04 42.86 38.85
C ASP A 314 1.16 43.88 39.60
N GLN A 315 1.55 45.16 39.62
CA GLN A 315 0.80 46.28 40.19
C GLN A 315 0.74 47.45 39.18
N PRO A 316 -0.10 47.39 38.13
CA PRO A 316 -0.24 48.49 37.18
C PRO A 316 -0.81 49.73 37.89
N ARG A 317 -0.27 50.93 37.61
CA ARG A 317 -0.83 52.17 38.14
C ARG A 317 -2.24 52.38 37.57
N ASP A 318 -3.19 52.72 38.43
CA ASP A 318 -4.52 53.12 37.98
C ASP A 318 -4.44 54.41 37.15
N GLY A 319 -5.10 54.40 35.99
CA GLY A 319 -5.05 55.50 35.03
C GLY A 319 -6.10 55.35 33.92
N ARG A 320 -6.26 56.41 33.11
CA ARG A 320 -7.23 56.43 32.00
C ARG A 320 -6.91 55.36 30.95
N TRP A 321 -5.63 55.09 30.69
CA TRP A 321 -5.20 54.02 29.78
C TRP A 321 -5.64 52.62 30.25
N LEU A 322 -5.58 52.33 31.55
CA LEU A 322 -5.97 51.03 32.11
C LEU A 322 -7.50 50.84 32.06
N THR A 323 -8.25 51.91 32.33
CA THR A 323 -9.72 51.93 32.21
C THR A 323 -10.16 51.66 30.78
N HIS A 324 -9.48 52.28 29.81
CA HIS A 324 -9.70 52.04 28.38
C HIS A 324 -9.49 50.58 27.98
N ILE A 325 -8.41 49.94 28.44
CA ILE A 325 -8.15 48.52 28.18
C ILE A 325 -9.23 47.63 28.80
N ARG A 326 -9.65 47.90 30.05
CA ARG A 326 -10.73 47.15 30.72
C ARG A 326 -12.05 47.24 29.93
N HIS A 327 -12.37 48.40 29.38
CA HIS A 327 -13.55 48.59 28.55
C HIS A 327 -13.51 47.72 27.28
N ILE A 328 -12.39 47.74 26.54
CA ILE A 328 -12.20 46.93 25.32
C ILE A 328 -12.32 45.43 25.61
N LEU A 329 -11.73 44.96 26.71
CA LEU A 329 -11.81 43.55 27.12
C LEU A 329 -13.25 43.15 27.46
N SER A 330 -13.99 44.03 28.15
CA SER A 330 -15.40 43.81 28.50
C SER A 330 -16.28 43.72 27.25
N GLU A 331 -16.14 44.68 26.32
CA GLU A 331 -16.88 44.70 25.05
C GLU A 331 -16.64 43.43 24.23
N THR A 332 -15.39 43.00 24.12
CA THR A 332 -15.03 41.77 23.40
C THR A 332 -15.61 40.52 24.08
N SER A 333 -15.60 40.48 25.42
CA SER A 333 -16.14 39.34 26.17
C SER A 333 -17.65 39.21 26.03
N GLN A 334 -18.37 40.34 26.00
CA GLN A 334 -19.82 40.37 25.73
C GLN A 334 -20.14 39.88 24.31
N SER A 335 -19.36 40.28 23.30
CA SER A 335 -19.54 39.81 21.93
C SER A 335 -19.33 38.29 21.80
N LEU A 336 -18.32 37.73 22.47
CA LEU A 336 -18.08 36.28 22.50
C LEU A 336 -19.22 35.51 23.19
N ALA A 337 -19.75 36.02 24.30
CA ALA A 337 -20.87 35.40 25.01
C ALA A 337 -22.14 35.37 24.13
N HIS A 338 -22.48 36.49 23.49
CA HIS A 338 -23.64 36.55 22.58
C HIS A 338 -23.55 35.53 21.44
N ARG A 339 -22.36 35.35 20.84
CA ARG A 339 -22.16 34.35 19.77
C ARG A 339 -22.39 32.92 20.26
N TRP A 340 -22.05 32.63 21.51
CA TRP A 340 -22.23 31.30 22.10
C TRP A 340 -23.70 30.96 22.33
N ASP A 341 -24.48 31.92 22.85
CA ASP A 341 -25.91 31.71 23.14
C ASP A 341 -26.72 31.41 21.87
N GLN A 342 -26.39 32.06 20.75
CA GLN A 342 -27.06 31.82 19.46
C GLN A 342 -26.87 30.39 18.95
N ILE A 343 -25.66 29.83 19.09
CA ILE A 343 -25.35 28.45 18.65
C ILE A 343 -26.18 27.41 19.42
N CYS A 344 -26.45 27.66 20.70
CA CYS A 344 -27.24 26.77 21.54
C CYS A 344 -28.73 26.72 21.11
N MET A 345 -29.29 27.85 20.67
CA MET A 345 -30.72 27.94 20.31
C MET A 345 -31.06 27.25 18.98
N GLU A 346 -30.11 27.13 18.05
CA GLU A 346 -30.34 26.58 16.71
C GLU A 346 -30.41 25.03 16.67
N ASN A 347 -30.16 24.33 17.78
CA ASN A 347 -29.95 22.87 17.80
C ASN A 347 -31.02 22.02 18.53
N GLU A 348 -32.22 22.54 18.86
CA GLU A 348 -33.33 21.76 19.50
C GLU A 348 -34.60 21.63 18.61
N GLY A 349 -35.15 20.42 18.39
CA GLY A 349 -36.42 20.22 17.63
C GLY A 349 -37.24 18.93 17.99
N PRO A 350 -38.58 18.85 17.71
CA PRO A 350 -39.46 17.74 18.18
C PRO A 350 -40.01 16.77 17.09
N LEU A 351 -40.53 15.60 17.51
CA LEU A 351 -41.02 14.43 16.69
C LEU A 351 -42.52 14.48 16.26
N ASP A 352 -42.87 13.87 15.10
CA ASP A 352 -44.21 13.89 14.44
C ASP A 352 -44.96 12.52 14.49
N LEU A 353 -46.27 12.55 14.80
CA LEU A 353 -47.16 11.38 15.05
C LEU A 353 -48.35 11.26 14.07
N LYS A 354 -48.33 11.93 12.92
CA LYS A 354 -49.44 11.92 11.94
C LYS A 354 -49.80 10.58 11.27
N ALA A 355 -49.07 9.49 11.51
CA ALA A 355 -49.28 8.22 10.82
C ALA A 355 -50.50 7.41 11.31
N ILE A 356 -51.13 7.78 12.42
CA ILE A 356 -52.22 6.97 13.04
C ILE A 356 -53.61 7.31 12.46
N GLU A 357 -53.73 8.35 11.64
CA GLU A 357 -55.03 8.94 11.28
C GLU A 357 -55.77 8.27 10.10
N SER A 358 -55.19 7.29 9.39
CA SER A 358 -55.70 6.84 8.06
C SER A 358 -56.26 5.40 7.94
N PHE A 359 -56.49 4.66 9.02
CA PHE A 359 -56.92 3.24 8.95
C PHE A 359 -58.45 3.03 8.97
N LYS A 360 -59.02 2.19 8.08
CA LYS A 360 -60.45 1.78 8.06
C LYS A 360 -60.65 0.27 7.87
N LEU A 361 -61.57 -0.32 8.64
CA LEU A 361 -61.75 -1.76 8.88
C LEU A 361 -62.64 -2.50 7.85
N SER A 362 -63.38 -1.77 7.02
CA SER A 362 -64.40 -2.34 6.10
C SER A 362 -63.80 -3.11 4.91
N ASP A 363 -62.53 -2.88 4.59
CA ASP A 363 -61.87 -3.48 3.43
C ASP A 363 -61.36 -4.92 3.71
N SER A 364 -61.65 -5.47 4.90
CA SER A 364 -61.05 -6.71 5.41
C SER A 364 -61.97 -7.95 5.42
N ILE A 365 -63.17 -7.91 4.82
CA ILE A 365 -64.23 -8.93 5.02
C ILE A 365 -64.56 -9.79 3.77
N GLN A 366 -63.96 -9.53 2.60
CA GLN A 366 -64.14 -10.35 1.39
C GLN A 366 -62.81 -10.62 0.70
N LEU A 367 -62.56 -11.89 0.35
CA LEU A 367 -61.27 -12.36 -0.16
C LEU A 367 -61.45 -13.19 -1.44
N SER A 368 -60.95 -12.66 -2.56
CA SER A 368 -60.94 -13.32 -3.87
C SER A 368 -59.57 -13.96 -4.12
N LEU A 369 -59.51 -15.22 -4.55
CA LEU A 369 -58.26 -15.98 -4.77
C LEU A 369 -58.05 -16.37 -6.26
N PRO A 370 -57.99 -15.41 -7.19
CA PRO A 370 -57.94 -15.68 -8.63
C PRO A 370 -56.66 -16.43 -9.05
N GLU A 371 -55.54 -16.23 -8.35
CA GLU A 371 -54.28 -16.95 -8.63
C GLU A 371 -54.36 -18.44 -8.27
N MET A 372 -55.15 -18.82 -7.25
CA MET A 372 -55.36 -20.22 -6.88
C MET A 372 -56.22 -20.92 -7.91
N GLU A 373 -57.30 -20.28 -8.38
CA GLU A 373 -58.17 -20.81 -9.44
C GLU A 373 -57.40 -20.99 -10.76
N ALA A 374 -56.55 -20.03 -11.13
CA ALA A 374 -55.69 -20.15 -12.30
C ALA A 374 -54.71 -21.34 -12.19
N PHE A 375 -54.10 -21.54 -11.01
CA PHE A 375 -53.19 -22.67 -10.77
C PHE A 375 -53.91 -24.03 -10.83
N VAL A 376 -55.08 -24.17 -10.20
CA VAL A 376 -55.87 -25.42 -10.24
C VAL A 376 -56.32 -25.75 -11.67
N THR A 377 -56.68 -24.72 -12.45
CA THR A 377 -57.04 -24.88 -13.86
C THR A 377 -55.82 -25.33 -14.70
N SER A 378 -54.61 -24.83 -14.40
CA SER A 378 -53.38 -25.28 -15.08
C SER A 378 -52.96 -26.71 -14.78
N ILE A 379 -53.28 -27.25 -13.59
CA ILE A 379 -53.02 -28.66 -13.24
C ILE A 379 -53.91 -29.61 -14.07
N SER A 380 -55.13 -29.17 -14.37
CA SER A 380 -56.15 -29.96 -15.06
C SER A 380 -55.96 -30.00 -16.59
N GLY A 381 -55.26 -29.02 -17.16
CA GLY A 381 -55.06 -28.86 -18.62
C GLY A 381 -53.70 -29.35 -19.15
N GLY A 382 -52.86 -29.95 -18.32
CA GLY A 382 -51.49 -30.35 -18.68
C GLY A 382 -51.40 -31.67 -19.45
N GLU A 383 -51.93 -31.74 -20.67
CA GLU A 383 -51.51 -32.76 -21.64
C GLU A 383 -50.17 -32.34 -22.29
N ASN A 384 -49.21 -33.26 -22.23
CA ASN A 384 -48.04 -33.38 -23.12
C ASN A 384 -47.05 -32.21 -23.17
N MET A 385 -46.05 -32.23 -22.28
CA MET A 385 -44.68 -31.89 -22.67
C MET A 385 -43.69 -32.87 -22.03
N THR A 386 -43.64 -34.08 -22.58
CA THR A 386 -42.47 -34.96 -22.43
C THR A 386 -41.40 -34.48 -23.42
N GLU A 387 -40.84 -33.29 -23.18
CA GLU A 387 -39.53 -32.99 -23.75
C GLU A 387 -38.54 -33.87 -22.99
N VAL A 388 -38.17 -34.99 -23.59
CA VAL A 388 -36.98 -35.75 -23.18
C VAL A 388 -35.82 -34.79 -23.41
N ALA A 389 -35.38 -34.10 -22.37
CA ALA A 389 -34.25 -33.20 -22.44
C ALA A 389 -33.02 -34.03 -22.85
N HIS A 390 -32.60 -33.89 -24.11
CA HIS A 390 -31.37 -34.48 -24.58
C HIS A 390 -30.22 -33.72 -23.92
N PHE A 391 -29.53 -34.38 -22.99
CA PHE A 391 -28.33 -33.83 -22.39
C PHE A 391 -27.18 -34.00 -23.37
N ASP A 392 -26.53 -32.90 -23.72
CA ASP A 392 -25.28 -32.90 -24.47
C ASP A 392 -24.20 -32.30 -23.54
N PRO A 393 -23.18 -33.08 -23.13
CA PRO A 393 -22.22 -32.61 -22.13
C PRO A 393 -21.37 -31.46 -22.67
N ILE A 394 -21.38 -30.31 -21.98
CA ILE A 394 -20.54 -29.17 -22.35
C ILE A 394 -19.07 -29.47 -21.95
N PRO A 395 -18.10 -29.37 -22.86
CA PRO A 395 -16.70 -29.66 -22.57
C PRO A 395 -16.06 -28.55 -21.75
N GLN A 396 -16.14 -28.66 -20.42
CA GLN A 396 -15.58 -27.66 -19.51
C GLN A 396 -14.07 -27.80 -19.32
N VAL A 397 -13.53 -28.98 -19.56
CA VAL A 397 -12.11 -29.33 -19.53
C VAL A 397 -11.76 -29.96 -20.87
N GLN A 398 -10.62 -29.57 -21.43
CA GLN A 398 -10.15 -30.05 -22.73
C GLN A 398 -8.72 -30.59 -22.59
N LEU A 399 -8.36 -31.48 -23.51
CA LEU A 399 -6.96 -31.88 -23.71
C LEU A 399 -6.17 -30.68 -24.23
N LEU A 400 -4.96 -30.52 -23.71
CA LEU A 400 -4.05 -29.45 -24.09
C LEU A 400 -3.16 -29.92 -25.24
N ASP A 401 -2.88 -29.03 -26.18
CA ASP A 401 -1.97 -29.28 -27.31
C ASP A 401 -0.52 -29.25 -26.81
N ASP A 402 0.26 -30.29 -27.11
CA ASP A 402 1.67 -30.39 -26.70
C ASP A 402 2.56 -29.34 -27.39
N ASN A 403 2.11 -28.76 -28.52
CA ASN A 403 2.86 -27.74 -29.25
C ASN A 403 2.55 -26.30 -28.82
N ARG A 404 1.51 -26.07 -28.00
CA ARG A 404 1.09 -24.71 -27.62
C ARG A 404 1.10 -24.54 -26.11
N LEU A 405 1.55 -23.39 -25.64
CA LEU A 405 1.45 -23.07 -24.21
C LEU A 405 -0.02 -23.05 -23.77
N PRO A 406 -0.34 -23.66 -22.62
CA PRO A 406 -1.70 -23.70 -22.11
C PRO A 406 -2.15 -22.31 -21.66
N THR A 407 -3.44 -22.03 -21.81
CA THR A 407 -4.07 -20.79 -21.31
C THR A 407 -5.11 -21.12 -20.25
N ILE A 408 -5.31 -20.20 -19.30
CA ILE A 408 -6.26 -20.39 -18.21
C ILE A 408 -7.41 -19.39 -18.35
N GLY A 409 -8.60 -19.91 -18.65
CA GLY A 409 -9.83 -19.12 -18.59
C GLY A 409 -10.29 -18.87 -17.15
N THR A 410 -10.90 -17.71 -16.88
CA THR A 410 -11.34 -17.27 -15.54
C THR A 410 -12.66 -17.89 -15.06
N GLY A 411 -13.19 -18.91 -15.73
CA GLY A 411 -14.45 -19.56 -15.34
C GLY A 411 -14.28 -20.43 -14.10
N GLU A 412 -15.13 -20.25 -13.08
CA GLU A 412 -15.06 -20.96 -11.79
C GLU A 412 -15.39 -22.46 -11.89
N GLN A 413 -16.19 -22.87 -12.87
CA GLN A 413 -16.58 -24.28 -13.01
C GLN A 413 -15.38 -25.15 -13.47
N TYR A 414 -15.20 -26.30 -12.80
CA TYR A 414 -14.11 -27.27 -13.01
C TYR A 414 -12.69 -26.69 -12.85
N LEU A 415 -12.54 -25.54 -12.19
CA LEU A 415 -11.25 -24.87 -12.03
C LEU A 415 -10.13 -25.78 -11.47
N PRO A 416 -10.35 -26.62 -10.43
CA PRO A 416 -9.30 -27.52 -9.94
C PRO A 416 -8.76 -28.47 -11.01
N PHE A 417 -9.63 -28.96 -11.90
CA PHE A 417 -9.24 -29.86 -12.98
C PHE A 417 -8.53 -29.12 -14.11
N LYS A 418 -8.92 -27.89 -14.43
CA LYS A 418 -8.21 -27.03 -15.40
C LYS A 418 -6.78 -26.75 -14.95
N LEU A 419 -6.58 -26.47 -13.66
CA LEU A 419 -5.24 -26.28 -13.10
C LEU A 419 -4.43 -27.57 -13.14
N ALA A 420 -5.02 -28.70 -12.73
CA ALA A 420 -4.35 -30.00 -12.80
C ALA A 420 -3.93 -30.39 -14.23
N MET A 421 -4.77 -30.08 -15.24
CA MET A 421 -4.42 -30.30 -16.65
C MET A 421 -3.18 -29.51 -17.06
N LEU A 422 -3.08 -28.25 -16.66
CA LEU A 422 -1.92 -27.40 -16.93
C LEU A 422 -0.68 -27.89 -16.19
N GLU A 423 -0.81 -28.23 -14.90
CA GLU A 423 0.27 -28.78 -14.08
C GLU A 423 0.85 -30.07 -14.68
N SER A 424 -0.02 -30.96 -15.18
CA SER A 424 0.40 -32.18 -15.89
C SER A 424 1.04 -31.89 -17.24
N TRP A 425 0.54 -30.89 -17.99
CA TRP A 425 1.17 -30.46 -19.24
C TRP A 425 2.58 -29.93 -18.99
N VAL A 426 2.78 -29.11 -17.95
CA VAL A 426 4.12 -28.59 -17.59
C VAL A 426 5.06 -29.75 -17.24
N ALA A 427 4.58 -30.71 -16.45
CA ALA A 427 5.40 -31.85 -16.03
C ALA A 427 5.84 -32.74 -17.22
N ALA A 428 4.99 -32.91 -18.24
CA ALA A 428 5.22 -33.83 -19.35
C ALA A 428 5.86 -33.17 -20.59
N ASN A 429 5.48 -31.92 -20.90
CA ASN A 429 5.71 -31.32 -22.21
C ASN A 429 6.60 -30.08 -22.21
N LEU A 430 6.85 -29.41 -21.07
CA LEU A 430 7.54 -28.12 -21.04
C LEU A 430 8.96 -28.16 -21.64
N ASP A 431 9.75 -29.19 -21.30
CA ASP A 431 11.11 -29.33 -21.82
C ASP A 431 11.10 -29.52 -23.36
N ILE A 432 10.18 -30.34 -23.88
CA ILE A 432 10.02 -30.60 -25.33
C ILE A 432 9.52 -29.35 -26.07
N TRP A 433 8.55 -28.65 -25.47
CA TRP A 433 8.03 -27.39 -26.01
C TRP A 433 9.14 -26.35 -26.09
N LEU A 434 9.95 -26.21 -25.03
CA LEU A 434 11.06 -25.27 -25.00
C LEU A 434 12.10 -25.57 -26.08
N GLU A 435 12.46 -26.84 -26.31
CA GLU A 435 13.41 -27.21 -27.37
C GLU A 435 12.97 -26.72 -28.76
N ARG A 436 11.66 -26.67 -29.01
CA ARG A 436 11.07 -26.21 -30.27
C ARG A 436 11.04 -24.68 -30.40
N HIS A 437 10.81 -23.97 -29.29
CA HIS A 437 10.54 -22.52 -29.29
C HIS A 437 11.67 -21.66 -28.68
N VAL A 438 12.77 -22.26 -28.18
CA VAL A 438 13.87 -21.52 -27.51
C VAL A 438 14.52 -20.41 -28.36
N ARG A 439 14.39 -20.51 -29.69
CA ARG A 439 14.96 -19.54 -30.65
C ARG A 439 14.00 -18.40 -31.00
N GLU A 440 12.75 -18.48 -30.59
CA GLU A 440 11.73 -17.47 -30.87
C GLU A 440 11.86 -16.31 -29.87
N GLU A 441 11.71 -15.08 -30.36
CA GLU A 441 11.93 -13.87 -29.53
C GLU A 441 10.85 -13.70 -28.44
N ASP A 442 9.62 -14.15 -28.70
CA ASP A 442 8.46 -13.97 -27.81
C ASP A 442 8.36 -15.03 -26.70
N THR A 443 9.17 -16.10 -26.74
CA THR A 443 9.13 -17.23 -25.79
C THR A 443 9.20 -16.78 -24.32
N CYS A 444 10.06 -15.80 -23.99
CA CYS A 444 10.13 -15.26 -22.63
C CYS A 444 8.87 -14.46 -22.24
N GLY A 445 8.24 -13.78 -23.19
CA GLY A 445 6.99 -13.05 -22.97
C GLY A 445 5.83 -14.01 -22.71
N GLU A 446 5.66 -15.04 -23.54
CA GLU A 446 4.60 -16.05 -23.37
C GLU A 446 4.74 -16.80 -22.03
N LEU A 447 5.97 -17.17 -21.65
CA LEU A 447 6.23 -17.81 -20.35
C LEU A 447 5.93 -16.87 -19.18
N LYS A 448 6.20 -15.56 -19.30
CA LYS A 448 5.86 -14.58 -18.27
C LYS A 448 4.36 -14.48 -18.09
N GLU A 449 3.62 -14.35 -19.18
CA GLU A 449 2.16 -14.28 -19.13
C GLU A 449 1.57 -15.53 -18.50
N LEU A 450 2.09 -16.71 -18.84
CA LEU A 450 1.66 -17.97 -18.25
C LEU A 450 1.95 -18.03 -16.75
N ILE A 451 3.18 -17.69 -16.31
CA ILE A 451 3.54 -17.66 -14.88
C ILE A 451 2.59 -16.74 -14.10
N GLN A 452 2.36 -15.53 -14.60
CA GLN A 452 1.53 -14.55 -13.90
C GLN A 452 0.04 -14.92 -13.89
N CYS A 453 -0.50 -15.41 -15.02
CA CYS A 453 -1.89 -15.84 -15.11
C CYS A 453 -2.15 -17.09 -14.27
N TYR A 454 -1.26 -18.08 -14.35
CA TYR A 454 -1.33 -19.29 -13.53
C TYR A 454 -1.25 -18.97 -12.05
N HIS A 455 -0.23 -18.21 -11.62
CA HIS A 455 -0.09 -17.85 -10.21
C HIS A 455 -1.32 -17.10 -9.68
N ARG A 456 -1.87 -16.13 -10.44
CA ARG A 456 -3.06 -15.36 -10.02
C ARG A 456 -4.28 -16.24 -9.76
N VAL A 457 -4.48 -17.27 -10.57
CA VAL A 457 -5.62 -18.19 -10.45
C VAL A 457 -5.36 -19.28 -9.42
N ALA A 458 -4.19 -19.92 -9.49
CA ALA A 458 -3.79 -21.03 -8.62
C ALA A 458 -3.61 -20.59 -7.17
N SER A 459 -3.03 -19.42 -6.89
CA SER A 459 -2.86 -18.93 -5.50
C SER A 459 -4.19 -18.74 -4.77
N ARG A 460 -5.22 -18.29 -5.49
CA ARG A 460 -6.59 -18.17 -4.96
C ARG A 460 -7.21 -19.54 -4.74
N GLN A 461 -7.10 -20.42 -5.75
CA GLN A 461 -7.65 -21.76 -5.68
C GLN A 461 -6.97 -22.64 -4.62
N TYR A 462 -5.67 -22.45 -4.37
CA TYR A 462 -4.90 -23.25 -3.43
C TYR A 462 -4.67 -22.59 -2.07
N SER A 463 -5.35 -21.47 -1.80
CA SER A 463 -5.35 -20.87 -0.48
C SER A 463 -5.88 -21.87 0.56
N GLY A 464 -5.09 -22.12 1.60
CA GLY A 464 -5.39 -23.13 2.63
C GLY A 464 -5.24 -24.59 2.19
N ARG A 465 -4.69 -24.85 1.00
CA ARG A 465 -4.50 -26.20 0.41
C ARG A 465 -3.01 -26.46 0.14
N PRO A 466 -2.25 -26.96 1.13
CA PRO A 466 -0.79 -27.09 1.05
C PRO A 466 -0.25 -27.92 -0.11
N GLU A 467 -0.91 -29.04 -0.44
CA GLU A 467 -0.50 -29.89 -1.57
C GLU A 467 -0.66 -29.17 -2.91
N GLY A 468 -1.81 -28.51 -3.12
CA GLY A 468 -2.04 -27.70 -4.32
C GLY A 468 -1.07 -26.52 -4.42
N ALA A 469 -0.81 -25.84 -3.30
CA ALA A 469 0.17 -24.78 -3.27
C ALA A 469 1.60 -25.28 -3.59
N SER A 470 1.95 -26.48 -3.14
CA SER A 470 3.24 -27.12 -3.46
C SER A 470 3.38 -27.44 -4.95
N ARG A 471 2.32 -27.97 -5.58
CA ARG A 471 2.27 -28.18 -7.04
C ARG A 471 2.37 -26.87 -7.82
N MET A 472 1.68 -25.83 -7.35
CA MET A 472 1.76 -24.49 -7.93
C MET A 472 3.19 -23.94 -7.89
N LEU A 473 3.85 -23.99 -6.74
CA LEU A 473 5.22 -23.53 -6.58
C LEU A 473 6.16 -24.29 -7.52
N LEU A 474 6.09 -25.63 -7.54
CA LEU A 474 6.95 -26.45 -8.38
C LEU A 474 6.75 -26.16 -9.88
N THR A 475 5.49 -26.04 -10.31
CA THR A 475 5.12 -25.71 -11.69
C THR A 475 5.66 -24.33 -12.11
N ILE A 476 5.53 -23.31 -11.23
CA ILE A 476 6.09 -21.98 -11.50
C ILE A 476 7.62 -22.01 -11.53
N GLY A 477 8.25 -22.79 -10.66
CA GLY A 477 9.70 -22.99 -10.65
C GLY A 477 10.21 -23.56 -11.99
N GLU A 478 9.55 -24.59 -12.51
CA GLU A 478 9.90 -25.18 -13.82
C GLU A 478 9.65 -24.22 -14.99
N LEU A 479 8.52 -23.50 -15.00
CA LEU A 479 8.24 -22.45 -15.99
C LEU A 479 9.30 -21.35 -15.97
N TRP A 480 9.75 -20.93 -14.78
CA TRP A 480 10.83 -19.95 -14.65
C TRP A 480 12.16 -20.52 -15.16
N VAL A 481 12.48 -21.79 -14.90
CA VAL A 481 13.68 -22.43 -15.46
C VAL A 481 13.64 -22.45 -16.99
N ALA A 482 12.49 -22.74 -17.60
CA ALA A 482 12.33 -22.66 -19.05
C ALA A 482 12.57 -21.24 -19.57
N MET A 483 12.07 -20.22 -18.85
CA MET A 483 12.30 -18.82 -19.19
C MET A 483 13.77 -18.41 -19.04
N ASP A 484 14.46 -18.82 -17.98
CA ASP A 484 15.89 -18.53 -17.78
C ASP A 484 16.74 -19.19 -18.86
N LYS A 485 16.42 -20.44 -19.26
CA LYS A 485 17.08 -21.10 -20.39
C LYS A 485 16.89 -20.33 -21.71
N ALA A 486 15.66 -19.88 -22.01
CA ALA A 486 15.38 -19.07 -23.19
C ALA A 486 16.10 -17.71 -23.15
N ALA A 487 16.08 -17.03 -22.01
CA ALA A 487 16.76 -15.76 -21.82
C ALA A 487 18.28 -15.88 -21.96
N ILE A 488 18.90 -16.95 -21.45
CA ILE A 488 20.33 -17.23 -21.63
C ILE A 488 20.67 -17.58 -23.08
N HIS A 489 19.77 -18.29 -23.78
CA HIS A 489 19.97 -18.59 -25.19
C HIS A 489 20.06 -17.30 -26.03
N ALA A 490 19.15 -16.35 -25.79
CA ALA A 490 19.15 -15.06 -26.46
C ALA A 490 20.25 -14.11 -25.94
N LEU A 491 20.57 -14.15 -24.64
CA LEU A 491 21.53 -13.27 -23.96
C LEU A 491 22.55 -14.11 -23.15
N PRO A 492 23.57 -14.70 -23.81
CA PRO A 492 24.52 -15.61 -23.14
C PRO A 492 25.25 -15.03 -21.93
N SER A 493 25.48 -13.70 -21.92
CA SER A 493 26.13 -13.00 -20.80
C SER A 493 25.32 -13.05 -19.50
N LEU A 494 24.00 -13.25 -19.57
CA LEU A 494 23.11 -13.35 -18.42
C LEU A 494 23.47 -14.52 -17.49
N LYS A 495 24.07 -15.59 -18.05
CA LYS A 495 24.52 -16.77 -17.30
C LYS A 495 25.56 -16.42 -16.21
N LEU A 496 26.30 -15.33 -16.40
CA LEU A 496 27.40 -14.90 -15.54
C LEU A 496 26.94 -14.07 -14.34
N TYR A 497 25.63 -13.83 -14.20
CA TYR A 497 25.04 -13.04 -13.13
C TYR A 497 24.10 -13.89 -12.27
N GLU A 498 24.06 -13.63 -10.96
CA GLU A 498 23.19 -14.38 -10.05
C GLU A 498 21.70 -14.10 -10.33
N HIS A 499 20.87 -15.15 -10.23
CA HIS A 499 19.41 -15.06 -10.39
C HIS A 499 18.68 -14.71 -9.07
N GLU A 500 19.37 -14.81 -7.92
CA GLU A 500 18.88 -14.43 -6.59
C GLU A 500 17.60 -15.14 -6.08
N ILE A 501 17.20 -16.25 -6.73
CA ILE A 501 16.09 -17.10 -6.24
C ILE A 501 16.59 -17.92 -5.05
N PRO A 502 15.91 -17.86 -3.88
CA PRO A 502 16.31 -18.64 -2.72
C PRO A 502 16.04 -20.13 -2.93
N ILE A 503 17.08 -20.95 -2.76
CA ILE A 503 17.01 -22.40 -3.03
C ILE A 503 16.52 -23.16 -1.78
N GLU A 504 16.78 -22.62 -0.60
CA GLU A 504 16.53 -23.26 0.69
C GLU A 504 15.03 -23.32 1.03
N VAL A 505 14.21 -22.40 0.50
CA VAL A 505 12.77 -22.34 0.81
C VAL A 505 11.98 -23.49 0.19
N TRP A 506 12.51 -24.11 -0.86
CA TRP A 506 11.86 -25.22 -1.57
C TRP A 506 11.74 -26.49 -0.72
N GLN A 507 12.47 -26.60 0.39
CA GLN A 507 12.31 -27.71 1.33
C GLN A 507 10.93 -27.77 2.03
N ALA A 508 10.17 -26.68 1.97
CA ALA A 508 8.83 -26.59 2.55
C ALA A 508 7.75 -27.32 1.74
N VAL A 509 7.99 -27.58 0.44
CA VAL A 509 6.96 -28.16 -0.46
C VAL A 509 6.58 -29.58 -0.05
N LEU A 510 5.32 -29.92 -0.30
CA LEU A 510 4.75 -31.25 -0.11
C LEU A 510 4.80 -32.02 -1.43
N LEU A 511 5.41 -33.21 -1.38
CA LEU A 511 5.59 -34.10 -2.53
C LEU A 511 4.73 -35.34 -2.33
N THR A 512 3.74 -35.50 -3.19
CA THR A 512 2.76 -36.59 -3.18
C THR A 512 3.25 -37.83 -3.91
N ALA A 513 4.06 -37.66 -4.96
CA ALA A 513 4.57 -38.74 -5.79
C ALA A 513 6.11 -38.76 -5.87
N GLY A 514 6.68 -39.92 -6.23
CA GLY A 514 8.13 -40.05 -6.47
C GLY A 514 8.64 -39.13 -7.58
N VAL A 515 7.86 -39.01 -8.68
CA VAL A 515 8.16 -38.16 -9.83
C VAL A 515 8.25 -36.67 -9.47
N GLU A 516 7.49 -36.21 -8.47
CA GLU A 516 7.57 -34.81 -8.01
C GLU A 516 8.90 -34.52 -7.28
N ALA A 517 9.48 -35.53 -6.61
CA ALA A 517 10.81 -35.39 -6.01
C ALA A 517 11.90 -35.27 -7.09
N GLU A 518 11.77 -35.96 -8.22
CA GLU A 518 12.65 -35.81 -9.39
C GLU A 518 12.55 -34.42 -10.00
N ARG A 519 11.32 -33.91 -10.20
CA ARG A 519 11.07 -32.55 -10.67
C ARG A 519 11.71 -31.51 -9.76
N LEU A 520 11.50 -31.62 -8.45
CA LEU A 520 12.12 -30.72 -7.46
C LEU A 520 13.65 -30.79 -7.50
N HIS A 521 14.21 -32.01 -7.59
CA HIS A 521 15.65 -32.21 -7.69
C HIS A 521 16.23 -31.53 -8.95
N ARG A 522 15.59 -31.70 -10.12
CA ARG A 522 16.01 -31.04 -11.37
C ARG A 522 15.99 -29.51 -11.26
N LEU A 523 14.94 -28.95 -10.65
CA LEU A 523 14.83 -27.52 -10.37
C LEU A 523 15.97 -27.02 -9.48
N GLU A 524 16.17 -27.62 -8.30
CA GLU A 524 17.23 -27.22 -7.37
C GLU A 524 18.62 -27.36 -7.97
N GLN A 525 18.88 -28.45 -8.74
CA GLN A 525 20.15 -28.64 -9.44
C GLN A 525 20.41 -27.55 -10.48
N TYR A 526 19.38 -27.14 -11.24
CA TYR A 526 19.49 -26.04 -12.19
C TYR A 526 19.89 -24.74 -11.49
N LEU A 527 19.18 -24.37 -10.42
CA LEU A 527 19.45 -23.16 -9.64
C LEU A 527 20.86 -23.17 -9.06
N LEU A 528 21.29 -24.27 -8.44
CA LEU A 528 22.63 -24.42 -7.88
C LEU A 528 23.72 -24.28 -8.95
N ASN A 529 23.56 -24.95 -10.09
CA ASN A 529 24.52 -24.89 -11.19
C ASN A 529 24.63 -23.46 -11.75
N ARG A 530 23.50 -22.74 -11.89
CA ARG A 530 23.50 -21.33 -12.29
C ARG A 530 24.20 -20.44 -11.26
N GLN A 531 23.94 -20.65 -9.98
CA GLN A 531 24.55 -19.89 -8.89
C GLN A 531 26.07 -20.12 -8.81
N ILE A 532 26.54 -21.37 -8.97
CA ILE A 532 27.97 -21.70 -8.97
C ILE A 532 28.69 -20.97 -10.11
N VAL A 533 28.13 -20.98 -11.32
CA VAL A 533 28.73 -20.29 -12.47
C VAL A 533 28.80 -18.77 -12.23
N ALA A 534 27.71 -18.17 -11.75
CA ALA A 534 27.68 -16.72 -11.49
C ALA A 534 28.66 -16.30 -10.36
N ARG A 535 28.75 -17.09 -9.28
CA ARG A 535 29.65 -16.82 -8.15
C ARG A 535 31.12 -16.94 -8.52
N GLY A 536 31.47 -17.85 -9.43
CA GLY A 536 32.83 -18.00 -9.94
C GLY A 536 33.36 -16.72 -10.61
N GLU A 537 32.46 -15.95 -11.22
CA GLU A 537 32.79 -14.68 -11.91
C GLU A 537 32.76 -13.46 -10.98
N GLY A 538 32.03 -13.52 -9.86
CA GLY A 538 31.92 -12.43 -8.89
C GLY A 538 31.26 -11.17 -9.43
N ARG A 539 30.32 -11.29 -10.38
CA ARG A 539 29.65 -10.12 -10.98
C ARG A 539 28.64 -9.47 -10.02
N PRO A 540 28.44 -8.13 -10.10
CA PRO A 540 27.43 -7.43 -9.30
C PRO A 540 25.98 -7.86 -9.60
N SER A 541 25.07 -7.55 -8.68
CA SER A 541 23.63 -7.91 -8.76
C SER A 541 22.92 -7.26 -9.95
N LEU A 542 22.03 -8.02 -10.60
CA LEU A 542 21.16 -7.54 -11.68
C LEU A 542 20.06 -6.59 -11.20
N PHE A 543 19.71 -6.65 -9.93
CA PHE A 543 18.58 -5.93 -9.35
C PHE A 543 19.03 -4.68 -8.59
N ARG A 544 20.27 -4.63 -8.10
CA ARG A 544 20.76 -3.53 -7.23
C ARG A 544 21.86 -2.68 -7.88
N SER A 545 22.67 -3.25 -8.76
CA SER A 545 23.90 -2.58 -9.21
C SER A 545 23.66 -1.65 -10.41
N TYR A 546 23.35 -0.39 -10.12
CA TYR A 546 23.23 0.70 -11.10
C TYR A 546 24.58 1.43 -11.26
N GLY A 547 25.02 1.65 -12.50
CA GLY A 547 26.22 2.46 -12.80
C GLY A 547 27.53 1.94 -12.21
N CYS A 548 27.62 0.66 -11.87
CA CYS A 548 28.81 0.07 -11.25
C CYS A 548 29.67 -0.70 -12.27
N PRO A 549 31.01 -0.74 -12.11
CA PRO A 549 31.88 -1.60 -12.91
C PRO A 549 31.40 -3.06 -12.90
N GLY A 550 31.32 -3.69 -14.08
CA GLY A 550 30.89 -5.09 -14.22
C GLY A 550 29.37 -5.34 -14.12
N SER A 551 28.56 -4.32 -13.78
CA SER A 551 27.09 -4.44 -13.82
C SER A 551 26.60 -4.79 -15.24
N PHE A 552 25.48 -5.52 -15.33
CA PHE A 552 24.98 -6.02 -16.62
C PHE A 552 24.70 -4.91 -17.62
N SER A 553 24.09 -3.81 -17.18
CA SER A 553 23.78 -2.66 -18.02
C SER A 553 25.03 -2.05 -18.66
N VAL A 554 26.12 -1.87 -17.90
CA VAL A 554 27.41 -1.35 -18.39
C VAL A 554 28.09 -2.31 -19.37
N VAL A 555 28.13 -3.60 -19.03
CA VAL A 555 28.74 -4.63 -19.90
C VAL A 555 27.96 -4.75 -21.21
N TYR A 556 26.62 -4.75 -21.14
CA TYR A 556 25.76 -4.82 -22.32
C TYR A 556 25.89 -3.56 -23.19
N PHE A 557 25.90 -2.38 -22.59
CA PHE A 557 26.14 -1.11 -23.28
C PHE A 557 27.46 -1.15 -24.07
N SER A 558 28.54 -1.63 -23.43
CA SER A 558 29.87 -1.71 -24.04
C SER A 558 29.92 -2.65 -25.25
N ALA A 559 29.10 -3.69 -25.26
CA ALA A 559 28.97 -4.63 -26.39
C ALA A 559 27.98 -4.17 -27.47
N SER A 560 27.11 -3.19 -27.18
CA SER A 560 26.02 -2.79 -28.05
C SER A 560 26.27 -1.44 -28.73
N LEU A 561 26.57 -1.46 -30.03
CA LEU A 561 26.71 -0.25 -30.85
C LEU A 561 25.45 0.64 -30.81
N LYS A 562 24.26 0.05 -30.80
CA LYS A 562 22.97 0.78 -30.72
C LYS A 562 22.90 1.73 -29.51
N HIS A 563 23.24 1.22 -28.33
CA HIS A 563 23.26 2.00 -27.09
C HIS A 563 24.35 3.08 -27.09
N GLN A 564 25.52 2.79 -27.66
CA GLN A 564 26.60 3.77 -27.79
C GLN A 564 26.19 4.94 -28.68
N LEU A 565 25.55 4.66 -29.82
CA LEU A 565 24.99 5.69 -30.70
C LEU A 565 23.90 6.52 -30.01
N LEU A 566 23.01 5.88 -29.25
CA LEU A 566 21.97 6.59 -28.48
C LEU A 566 22.57 7.55 -27.45
N LYS A 567 23.65 7.15 -26.74
CA LYS A 567 24.36 8.06 -25.81
C LYS A 567 24.93 9.27 -26.55
N ILE A 568 25.58 9.05 -27.70
CA ILE A 568 26.17 10.12 -28.52
C ILE A 568 25.09 11.08 -29.00
N GLU A 569 23.94 10.56 -29.46
CA GLU A 569 22.80 11.36 -29.91
C GLU A 569 22.27 12.27 -28.79
N ILE A 570 22.02 11.70 -27.60
CA ILE A 570 21.56 12.44 -26.42
C ILE A 570 22.56 13.54 -26.03
N GLU A 571 23.86 13.22 -25.97
CA GLU A 571 24.90 14.17 -25.59
C GLU A 571 25.08 15.28 -26.64
N ALA A 572 24.96 14.97 -27.93
CA ALA A 572 25.04 15.96 -29.01
C ALA A 572 23.87 16.95 -28.98
N GLN A 573 22.64 16.46 -28.77
CA GLN A 573 21.47 17.32 -28.59
C GLN A 573 21.62 18.19 -27.35
N ALA A 574 21.99 17.60 -26.20
CA ALA A 574 22.20 18.32 -24.95
C ALA A 574 23.27 19.41 -25.07
N GLN A 575 24.34 19.14 -25.81
CA GLN A 575 25.39 20.13 -26.07
C GLN A 575 24.86 21.30 -26.90
N THR A 576 24.05 21.03 -27.93
CA THR A 576 23.44 22.06 -28.78
C THR A 576 22.50 22.96 -27.98
N GLU A 577 21.61 22.36 -27.19
CA GLU A 577 20.68 23.07 -26.31
C GLU A 577 21.41 23.93 -25.27
N ARG A 578 22.48 23.39 -24.67
CA ARG A 578 23.32 24.11 -23.70
C ARG A 578 24.03 25.31 -24.34
N GLN A 579 24.54 25.19 -25.57
CA GLN A 579 25.16 26.32 -26.27
C GLN A 579 24.14 27.41 -26.62
N ALA A 580 22.96 27.02 -27.12
CA ALA A 580 21.87 27.95 -27.37
C ALA A 580 21.46 28.71 -26.09
N LYS A 581 21.47 28.01 -24.94
CA LYS A 581 21.17 28.61 -23.64
C LYS A 581 22.22 29.62 -23.18
N LYS A 582 23.50 29.33 -23.38
CA LYS A 582 24.60 30.27 -23.09
C LYS A 582 24.50 31.53 -23.93
N GLU A 583 24.19 31.39 -25.21
CA GLU A 583 24.02 32.54 -26.11
C GLU A 583 22.82 33.39 -25.68
N LYS A 584 21.70 32.76 -25.33
CA LYS A 584 20.52 33.46 -24.76
C LYS A 584 20.88 34.24 -23.49
N LEU A 585 21.71 33.69 -22.60
CA LEU A 585 22.17 34.40 -21.39
C LEU A 585 23.00 35.63 -21.76
N ARG A 586 23.92 35.52 -22.72
CA ARG A 586 24.75 36.64 -23.17
C ARG A 586 23.90 37.78 -23.72
N GLN A 587 22.91 37.46 -24.55
CA GLN A 587 21.96 38.44 -25.09
C GLN A 587 21.18 39.15 -23.98
N LEU A 588 20.64 38.40 -23.01
CA LEU A 588 19.93 38.98 -21.87
C LEU A 588 20.84 39.84 -20.98
N LYS A 589 22.12 39.49 -20.81
CA LYS A 589 23.09 40.34 -20.07
C LYS A 589 23.40 41.65 -20.78
N VAL A 590 23.44 41.65 -22.11
CA VAL A 590 23.57 42.89 -22.89
C VAL A 590 22.33 43.76 -22.70
N GLU A 591 21.14 43.16 -22.75
CA GLU A 591 19.89 43.88 -22.50
C GLU A 591 19.82 44.46 -21.08
N TYR A 592 20.24 43.69 -20.07
CA TYR A 592 20.33 44.15 -18.68
C TYR A 592 21.26 45.37 -18.55
N LYS A 593 22.46 45.31 -19.14
CA LYS A 593 23.41 46.45 -19.14
C LYS A 593 22.82 47.67 -19.83
N MET A 594 22.09 47.48 -20.94
CA MET A 594 21.41 48.57 -21.63
C MET A 594 20.35 49.25 -20.74
N TRP A 595 19.48 48.48 -20.07
CA TRP A 595 18.46 49.03 -19.17
C TRP A 595 19.08 49.73 -17.96
N MET A 596 20.14 49.16 -17.38
CA MET A 596 20.87 49.77 -16.26
C MET A 596 21.56 51.08 -16.66
N LYS A 597 22.12 51.16 -17.88
CA LYS A 597 22.69 52.41 -18.40
C LYS A 597 21.61 53.49 -18.54
N LYS A 598 20.45 53.15 -19.15
CA LYS A 598 19.30 54.08 -19.24
C LYS A 598 18.77 54.53 -17.88
N TYR A 599 18.88 53.69 -16.86
CA TYR A 599 18.53 54.05 -15.48
C TYR A 599 19.53 55.03 -14.84
N GLN A 600 20.83 54.84 -15.09
CA GLN A 600 21.92 55.67 -14.57
C GLN A 600 22.01 57.04 -15.27
N ASP A 601 21.76 57.08 -16.57
CA ASP A 601 21.80 58.31 -17.39
C ASP A 601 20.71 59.32 -16.99
N ARG A 602 19.75 58.93 -16.14
CA ARG A 602 18.69 59.80 -15.64
C ARG A 602 18.90 60.12 -14.16
N ALA A 603 19.16 61.40 -13.87
CA ALA A 603 19.47 61.87 -12.51
C ALA A 603 18.25 61.81 -11.57
N GLU A 604 17.06 62.16 -12.08
CA GLU A 604 15.86 62.38 -11.26
C GLU A 604 14.69 61.48 -11.69
N CYS A 605 13.83 61.22 -10.73
CA CYS A 605 12.57 60.52 -10.96
C CYS A 605 11.53 61.50 -11.52
N ASP A 606 10.54 61.01 -12.27
CA ASP A 606 9.44 61.88 -12.70
C ASP A 606 8.59 62.25 -11.49
N GLU A 607 8.44 63.54 -11.27
CA GLU A 607 7.63 64.10 -10.19
C GLU A 607 6.54 65.01 -10.77
N TYR A 608 5.39 65.07 -10.11
CA TYR A 608 4.32 66.02 -10.42
C TYR A 608 3.92 66.76 -9.14
N THR A 609 3.58 68.04 -9.28
CA THR A 609 3.17 68.88 -8.16
C THR A 609 1.65 68.88 -8.05
N GLN A 610 1.14 68.58 -6.86
CA GLN A 610 -0.28 68.69 -6.54
C GLN A 610 -0.45 69.65 -5.35
N GLU A 611 -1.40 70.56 -5.43
CA GLU A 611 -1.74 71.46 -4.33
C GLU A 611 -2.58 70.72 -3.30
N GLU A 612 -2.07 70.66 -2.06
CA GLU A 612 -2.82 70.14 -0.91
C GLU A 612 -2.79 71.20 0.21
N TYR A 613 -3.98 71.61 0.66
CA TYR A 613 -4.16 72.62 1.72
C TYR A 613 -3.39 73.94 1.50
N GLY A 614 -3.28 74.38 0.24
CA GLY A 614 -2.58 75.62 -0.13
C GLY A 614 -1.05 75.51 -0.13
N ILE A 615 -0.49 74.29 -0.05
CA ILE A 615 0.95 74.03 -0.13
C ILE A 615 1.22 73.11 -1.33
N PRO A 616 2.16 73.47 -2.23
CA PRO A 616 2.57 72.59 -3.32
C PRO A 616 3.40 71.43 -2.78
N VAL A 617 2.92 70.19 -2.98
CA VAL A 617 3.63 68.95 -2.59
C VAL A 617 4.08 68.19 -3.85
N GLN A 618 5.33 67.77 -3.90
CA GLN A 618 5.89 66.97 -5.00
C GLN A 618 5.62 65.47 -4.81
N TYR A 619 5.05 64.84 -5.84
CA TYR A 619 4.68 63.44 -5.87
C TYR A 619 5.45 62.67 -6.95
N HIS A 620 5.98 61.50 -6.61
CA HIS A 620 6.57 60.60 -7.59
C HIS A 620 5.49 60.06 -8.55
N SER A 621 5.73 60.19 -9.85
CA SER A 621 4.82 59.67 -10.88
C SER A 621 4.85 58.13 -10.91
N HIS A 622 3.66 57.51 -10.88
CA HIS A 622 3.50 56.06 -11.07
C HIS A 622 3.97 55.58 -12.45
N SER A 623 4.11 56.50 -13.40
CA SER A 623 4.62 56.26 -14.76
C SER A 623 6.11 56.58 -14.92
N CYS A 624 6.84 56.77 -13.81
CA CYS A 624 8.24 57.19 -13.82
C CYS A 624 9.10 56.33 -14.76
N VAL A 625 9.66 56.97 -15.77
CA VAL A 625 10.43 56.31 -16.83
C VAL A 625 11.71 55.70 -16.27
N ARG A 626 12.36 56.38 -15.31
CA ARG A 626 13.56 55.88 -14.60
C ARG A 626 13.26 54.57 -13.84
N CYS A 627 12.19 54.55 -13.04
CA CYS A 627 11.79 53.37 -12.29
C CYS A 627 11.34 52.24 -13.22
N ARG A 628 10.72 52.56 -14.36
CA ARG A 628 10.37 51.57 -15.39
C ARG A 628 11.60 50.88 -15.98
N TYR A 629 12.71 51.59 -16.21
CA TYR A 629 13.96 50.97 -16.68
C TYR A 629 14.57 50.03 -15.64
N LEU A 630 14.58 50.43 -14.37
CA LEU A 630 15.03 49.57 -13.28
C LEU A 630 14.15 48.31 -13.16
N ASN A 631 12.83 48.45 -13.24
CA ASN A 631 11.90 47.32 -13.21
C ASN A 631 12.12 46.38 -14.40
N LYS A 632 12.33 46.91 -15.61
CA LYS A 632 12.66 46.09 -16.78
C LYS A 632 13.96 45.30 -16.57
N ALA A 633 15.03 45.96 -16.11
CA ALA A 633 16.29 45.30 -15.81
C ALA A 633 16.13 44.18 -14.77
N ASN A 634 15.42 44.45 -13.67
CA ASN A 634 15.21 43.49 -12.58
C ASN A 634 14.22 42.37 -12.94
N SER A 635 13.40 42.55 -13.98
CA SER A 635 12.43 41.55 -14.44
C SER A 635 13.01 40.51 -15.40
N LEU A 636 14.22 40.73 -15.93
CA LEU A 636 14.86 39.80 -16.87
C LEU A 636 15.16 38.46 -16.19
N ARG A 637 14.67 37.38 -16.81
CA ARG A 637 14.72 36.02 -16.28
C ARG A 637 15.21 35.05 -17.33
N ILE A 638 15.87 33.99 -16.88
CA ILE A 638 16.30 32.88 -17.72
C ILE A 638 16.06 31.57 -16.98
N ASP A 639 15.50 30.58 -17.66
CA ASP A 639 15.38 29.23 -17.08
C ASP A 639 16.72 28.50 -17.15
N ILE A 640 16.95 27.55 -16.26
CA ILE A 640 18.15 26.70 -16.31
C ILE A 640 18.06 25.67 -17.45
N HIS A 641 19.20 25.11 -17.81
CA HIS A 641 19.35 23.92 -18.63
C HIS A 641 20.08 22.86 -17.81
N GLU A 642 19.43 21.71 -17.59
CA GLU A 642 19.99 20.58 -16.87
C GLU A 642 20.56 19.55 -17.86
N TRP A 643 21.78 19.05 -17.64
CA TRP A 643 22.32 17.96 -18.46
C TRP A 643 21.43 16.71 -18.32
N PRO A 644 21.05 16.02 -19.42
CA PRO A 644 20.07 14.94 -19.34
C PRO A 644 20.62 13.69 -18.67
N LEU A 645 21.90 13.33 -18.87
CA LEU A 645 22.51 12.13 -18.30
C LEU A 645 23.25 12.40 -16.98
N PRO A 646 23.42 11.39 -16.11
CA PRO A 646 24.31 11.47 -14.96
C PRO A 646 25.73 11.92 -15.32
N GLN A 647 26.43 12.52 -14.36
CA GLN A 647 27.81 12.98 -14.58
C GLN A 647 28.82 11.82 -14.58
N ASP A 648 28.53 10.76 -13.84
CA ASP A 648 29.35 9.55 -13.86
C ASP A 648 29.09 8.79 -15.17
N ASP A 649 30.15 8.42 -15.89
CA ASP A 649 30.00 7.81 -17.21
C ASP A 649 29.36 6.42 -17.13
N LEU A 650 29.62 5.63 -16.08
CA LEU A 650 29.01 4.31 -15.92
C LEU A 650 27.52 4.43 -15.58
N GLU A 651 27.15 5.39 -14.71
CA GLU A 651 25.74 5.71 -14.47
C GLU A 651 25.02 6.20 -15.74
N ALA A 652 25.71 6.98 -16.59
CA ALA A 652 25.18 7.41 -17.88
C ALA A 652 24.97 6.23 -18.83
N GLN A 653 25.92 5.30 -18.92
CA GLN A 653 25.79 4.07 -19.70
C GLN A 653 24.60 3.21 -19.22
N SER A 654 24.46 3.02 -17.90
CA SER A 654 23.31 2.32 -17.31
C SER A 654 21.99 3.03 -17.58
N THR A 655 21.95 4.36 -17.52
CA THR A 655 20.76 5.14 -17.84
C THR A 655 20.34 4.89 -19.30
N VAL A 656 21.29 4.95 -20.24
CA VAL A 656 21.02 4.72 -21.67
C VAL A 656 20.57 3.28 -21.93
N PHE A 657 21.14 2.30 -21.23
CA PHE A 657 20.65 0.92 -21.26
C PHE A 657 19.17 0.83 -20.84
N GLU A 658 18.77 1.49 -19.75
CA GLU A 658 17.37 1.47 -19.29
C GLU A 658 16.40 2.27 -20.18
N LEU A 659 16.88 3.19 -21.03
CA LEU A 659 16.07 3.84 -22.07
C LEU A 659 15.71 2.90 -23.24
N SER A 660 16.53 1.87 -23.47
CA SER A 660 16.37 0.90 -24.57
C SER A 660 16.64 -0.53 -24.09
N VAL A 661 16.08 -0.92 -22.94
CA VAL A 661 16.32 -2.24 -22.35
C VAL A 661 15.93 -3.36 -23.32
N PRO A 662 16.76 -4.41 -23.54
CA PRO A 662 16.38 -5.54 -24.39
C PRO A 662 15.09 -6.20 -23.87
N PRO A 663 14.05 -6.41 -24.72
CA PRO A 663 12.76 -6.96 -24.28
C PRO A 663 12.91 -8.26 -23.49
N ILE A 664 13.65 -9.23 -24.02
CA ILE A 664 13.91 -10.53 -23.37
C ILE A 664 14.51 -10.37 -21.96
N PHE A 665 15.44 -9.42 -21.77
CA PHE A 665 16.01 -9.14 -20.46
C PHE A 665 14.98 -8.54 -19.50
N SER A 666 14.17 -7.59 -19.97
CA SER A 666 13.11 -6.98 -19.15
C SER A 666 12.03 -7.98 -18.75
N GLU A 667 11.61 -8.86 -19.66
CA GLU A 667 10.64 -9.92 -19.37
C GLU A 667 11.19 -10.91 -18.34
N TRP A 668 12.44 -11.34 -18.50
CA TRP A 668 13.13 -12.21 -17.54
C TRP A 668 13.31 -11.53 -16.18
N ARG A 669 13.76 -10.26 -16.14
CA ARG A 669 14.03 -9.51 -14.90
C ARG A 669 12.76 -9.32 -14.09
N ASP A 670 11.69 -8.88 -14.74
CA ASP A 670 10.38 -8.66 -14.09
C ASP A 670 9.78 -9.98 -13.58
N SER A 671 9.90 -11.06 -14.36
CA SER A 671 9.40 -12.38 -13.99
C SER A 671 10.20 -13.01 -12.86
N THR A 672 11.53 -12.86 -12.86
CA THR A 672 12.39 -13.33 -11.78
C THR A 672 12.06 -12.60 -10.47
N LEU A 673 11.89 -11.27 -10.54
CA LEU A 673 11.46 -10.49 -9.38
C LEU A 673 10.05 -10.91 -8.89
N TYR A 674 9.15 -11.21 -9.82
CA TYR A 674 7.82 -11.74 -9.51
C TYR A 674 7.86 -13.10 -8.79
N VAL A 675 8.70 -14.01 -9.27
CA VAL A 675 8.90 -15.30 -8.61
C VAL A 675 9.49 -15.10 -7.21
N ILE A 676 10.50 -14.26 -7.04
CA ILE A 676 11.12 -14.02 -5.72
C ILE A 676 10.12 -13.39 -4.74
N ASN A 677 9.48 -12.29 -5.12
CA ASN A 677 8.70 -11.48 -4.18
C ASN A 677 7.27 -11.98 -4.01
N ASP A 678 6.60 -12.35 -5.11
CA ASP A 678 5.15 -12.59 -5.13
C ASP A 678 4.79 -14.07 -5.05
N VAL A 679 5.64 -14.96 -5.58
CA VAL A 679 5.44 -16.41 -5.52
C VAL A 679 6.17 -17.01 -4.31
N LEU A 680 7.45 -16.70 -4.14
CA LEU A 680 8.29 -17.19 -3.04
C LEU A 680 8.17 -16.35 -1.76
N LEU A 681 7.34 -15.29 -1.79
CA LEU A 681 7.00 -14.47 -0.63
C LEU A 681 8.23 -13.92 0.11
N SER A 682 9.32 -13.68 -0.62
CA SER A 682 10.50 -13.01 -0.07
C SER A 682 10.17 -11.56 0.31
N LYS A 683 10.90 -11.06 1.30
CA LYS A 683 10.84 -9.65 1.71
C LYS A 683 12.17 -8.99 1.37
N GLN A 684 12.13 -7.69 1.21
CA GLN A 684 13.36 -6.90 1.16
C GLN A 684 13.75 -6.51 2.59
N SER A 685 15.00 -6.10 2.79
CA SER A 685 15.42 -5.41 4.01
C SER A 685 14.49 -4.20 4.28
N ASP A 686 14.37 -3.79 5.55
CA ASP A 686 13.49 -2.68 5.98
C ASP A 686 13.81 -1.39 5.22
N THR A 687 13.13 -1.19 4.10
CA THR A 687 13.28 -0.05 3.20
C THR A 687 12.14 0.91 3.45
N LEU A 688 12.50 2.18 3.69
CA LEU A 688 11.51 3.24 3.77
C LEU A 688 10.95 3.50 2.35
N PRO A 689 9.65 3.77 2.22
CA PRO A 689 9.09 4.19 0.94
C PRO A 689 9.79 5.47 0.47
N PRO A 690 9.94 5.66 -0.85
CA PRO A 690 10.61 6.84 -1.38
C PRO A 690 9.86 8.11 -0.96
N GLN A 691 10.61 9.12 -0.55
CA GLN A 691 10.07 10.42 -0.13
C GLN A 691 9.60 11.27 -1.31
N SER A 692 10.12 10.98 -2.52
CA SER A 692 9.67 11.63 -3.74
C SER A 692 9.91 10.79 -4.98
N PHE A 693 9.12 11.03 -6.02
CA PHE A 693 9.03 10.18 -7.19
C PHE A 693 9.45 10.92 -8.46
N TYR A 694 10.67 10.68 -8.94
CA TYR A 694 11.15 11.14 -10.25
C TYR A 694 11.67 9.95 -11.05
N PRO A 695 10.76 9.18 -11.69
CA PRO A 695 11.15 8.02 -12.46
C PRO A 695 11.75 8.45 -13.80
N LEU A 696 12.73 7.71 -14.30
CA LEU A 696 13.41 8.02 -15.57
C LEU A 696 12.42 8.14 -16.75
N ARG A 697 11.38 7.30 -16.76
CA ARG A 697 10.33 7.28 -17.79
C ARG A 697 9.50 8.55 -17.91
N ASP A 698 9.48 9.38 -16.86
CA ASP A 698 8.76 10.66 -16.82
C ASP A 698 9.72 11.85 -16.90
N TYR A 699 11.03 11.60 -17.01
CA TYR A 699 12.04 12.66 -17.07
C TYR A 699 12.06 13.30 -18.46
N SER A 700 11.45 14.49 -18.56
CA SER A 700 11.24 15.23 -19.82
C SER A 700 12.46 15.28 -20.75
N PRO A 701 13.71 15.57 -20.31
CA PRO A 701 14.87 15.63 -21.22
C PRO A 701 15.24 14.31 -21.90
N LEU A 702 14.82 13.17 -21.33
CA LEU A 702 15.10 11.84 -21.89
C LEU A 702 13.84 11.17 -22.45
N TYR A 703 12.68 11.83 -22.33
CA TYR A 703 11.38 11.25 -22.65
C TYR A 703 11.29 10.77 -24.11
N GLU A 704 11.84 11.53 -25.06
CA GLU A 704 11.76 11.22 -26.50
C GLU A 704 12.70 10.09 -26.92
N PHE A 705 13.71 9.77 -26.11
CA PHE A 705 14.74 8.77 -26.41
C PHE A 705 14.39 7.35 -25.95
N PHE A 706 13.22 7.15 -25.34
CA PHE A 706 12.74 5.83 -24.96
C PHE A 706 12.40 4.99 -26.20
N GLN A 707 13.09 3.86 -26.37
CA GLN A 707 12.90 2.97 -27.53
C GLN A 707 12.14 1.68 -27.20
N THR A 708 11.89 1.41 -25.91
CA THR A 708 11.13 0.26 -25.43
C THR A 708 9.93 0.67 -24.59
N GLY A 709 9.10 -0.30 -24.21
CA GLY A 709 7.92 -0.06 -23.37
C GLY A 709 8.29 0.58 -22.02
N ARG A 710 7.43 1.45 -21.49
CA ARG A 710 7.66 2.14 -20.20
C ARG A 710 6.96 1.49 -19.01
N GLY A 711 6.25 0.39 -19.28
CA GLY A 711 5.39 -0.33 -18.34
C GLY A 711 6.08 -1.44 -17.55
N TYR A 712 7.40 -1.62 -17.68
CA TYR A 712 8.14 -2.64 -16.94
C TYR A 712 8.08 -2.41 -15.43
N ARG A 713 8.07 -3.50 -14.67
CA ARG A 713 8.03 -3.48 -13.21
C ARG A 713 9.30 -2.86 -12.65
N VAL A 714 10.47 -3.35 -13.09
CA VAL A 714 11.76 -2.81 -12.67
C VAL A 714 12.17 -1.65 -13.56
N HIS A 715 12.34 -0.48 -12.95
CA HIS A 715 12.80 0.73 -13.64
C HIS A 715 13.62 1.63 -12.70
N LEU A 716 14.20 2.70 -13.23
CA LEU A 716 14.98 3.65 -12.44
C LEU A 716 14.11 4.74 -11.82
N LEU A 717 14.28 4.96 -10.52
CA LEU A 717 13.64 6.03 -9.76
C LEU A 717 14.70 6.88 -9.06
N SER A 718 14.49 8.19 -9.01
CA SER A 718 15.26 9.09 -8.15
C SER A 718 14.39 9.78 -7.11
N GLU A 719 14.88 9.84 -5.88
CA GLU A 719 14.35 10.74 -4.85
C GLU A 719 14.93 12.16 -4.94
N ALA A 720 16.02 12.35 -5.68
CA ALA A 720 16.60 13.67 -5.86
C ALA A 720 15.78 14.41 -6.92
N LYS A 721 15.22 15.58 -6.57
CA LYS A 721 14.42 16.36 -7.53
C LYS A 721 15.30 16.86 -8.68
N PRO A 722 14.86 16.74 -9.94
CA PRO A 722 15.53 17.36 -11.08
C PRO A 722 15.55 18.87 -10.88
N ASN A 723 16.63 19.52 -11.29
CA ASN A 723 16.80 20.96 -11.10
C ASN A 723 15.67 21.75 -11.77
N MET A 724 15.17 21.30 -12.92
CA MET A 724 14.09 21.96 -13.68
C MET A 724 12.74 22.04 -12.94
N VAL A 725 12.49 21.17 -11.97
CA VAL A 725 11.23 21.14 -11.18
C VAL A 725 11.38 21.91 -9.85
N THR A 726 12.59 22.33 -9.50
CA THR A 726 12.81 23.11 -8.27
C THR A 726 12.40 24.57 -8.43
N HIS A 727 12.14 25.25 -7.30
CA HIS A 727 11.91 26.70 -7.27
C HIS A 727 13.06 27.53 -7.87
N ARG A 728 14.23 26.92 -8.09
CA ARG A 728 15.45 27.51 -8.67
C ARG A 728 15.49 27.41 -10.20
N ARG A 729 14.45 26.88 -10.84
CA ARG A 729 14.42 26.70 -12.30
C ARG A 729 14.61 27.99 -13.09
N THR A 730 14.18 29.12 -12.54
CA THR A 730 14.25 30.43 -13.20
C THR A 730 15.15 31.35 -12.38
N LEU A 731 16.21 31.86 -13.01
CA LEU A 731 17.19 32.74 -12.40
C LEU A 731 17.05 34.17 -12.91
N TYR A 732 17.37 35.15 -12.06
CA TYR A 732 17.47 36.55 -12.45
C TYR A 732 18.80 36.83 -13.15
N VAL A 733 18.73 37.51 -14.30
CA VAL A 733 19.90 37.75 -15.18
C VAL A 733 20.97 38.62 -14.50
N GLN A 734 20.56 39.47 -13.55
CA GLN A 734 21.46 40.39 -12.83
C GLN A 734 22.62 39.67 -12.12
N SER A 735 22.39 38.46 -11.61
CA SER A 735 23.31 37.78 -10.68
C SER A 735 23.75 36.40 -11.16
N CYS A 736 23.17 35.85 -12.23
CA CYS A 736 23.53 34.50 -12.69
C CYS A 736 24.73 34.48 -13.63
N THR A 737 25.52 33.41 -13.55
CA THR A 737 26.64 33.07 -14.42
C THR A 737 26.26 31.96 -15.41
N GLU A 738 27.10 31.68 -16.41
CA GLU A 738 26.86 30.56 -17.33
C GLU A 738 26.77 29.22 -16.58
N SER A 739 27.54 29.03 -15.51
CA SER A 739 27.50 27.82 -14.67
C SER A 739 26.23 27.69 -13.84
N ASP A 740 25.59 28.80 -13.46
CA ASP A 740 24.32 28.76 -12.73
C ASP A 740 23.16 28.38 -13.66
N VAL A 741 23.24 28.78 -14.94
CA VAL A 741 22.23 28.45 -15.95
C VAL A 741 22.42 27.03 -16.49
N CYS A 742 23.66 26.60 -16.71
CA CYS A 742 23.97 25.28 -17.26
C CYS A 742 24.37 24.30 -16.15
N VAL A 743 23.39 23.65 -15.54
CA VAL A 743 23.60 22.74 -14.40
C VAL A 743 23.79 21.29 -14.84
N ASN A 744 24.44 20.50 -14.01
CA ASN A 744 24.56 19.05 -14.20
C ASN A 744 23.26 18.34 -13.78
N ASN A 745 23.08 17.11 -14.24
CA ASN A 745 21.97 16.26 -13.82
C ASN A 745 21.92 16.15 -12.29
N GLY A 746 20.77 16.48 -11.72
CA GLY A 746 20.53 16.46 -10.28
C GLY A 746 19.93 15.15 -9.77
N LEU A 747 19.57 14.22 -10.66
CA LEU A 747 18.96 12.94 -10.33
C LEU A 747 20.03 11.97 -9.85
N ARG A 748 19.60 11.08 -8.95
CA ARG A 748 20.36 9.94 -8.43
C ARG A 748 19.47 8.72 -8.55
N TYR A 749 19.71 7.92 -9.57
CA TYR A 749 18.87 6.78 -9.87
C TYR A 749 19.26 5.56 -9.06
N GLN A 750 18.26 4.77 -8.72
CA GLN A 750 18.37 3.41 -8.20
C GLN A 750 17.27 2.56 -8.83
N TYR A 751 17.48 1.24 -8.89
CA TYR A 751 16.45 0.34 -9.37
C TYR A 751 15.28 0.26 -8.39
N PHE A 752 14.08 0.24 -8.94
CA PHE A 752 12.84 0.40 -8.20
C PHE A 752 11.80 -0.60 -8.68
N ASP A 753 11.09 -1.23 -7.73
CA ASP A 753 9.94 -2.10 -8.01
C ASP A 753 8.67 -1.25 -8.11
N GLY A 754 8.25 -0.96 -9.35
CA GLY A 754 7.03 -0.19 -9.62
C GLY A 754 5.73 -0.83 -9.12
N SER A 755 5.71 -2.15 -8.88
CA SER A 755 4.52 -2.85 -8.39
C SER A 755 4.38 -2.76 -6.87
N ARG A 756 5.49 -2.78 -6.12
CA ARG A 756 5.49 -2.69 -4.65
C ARG A 756 5.74 -1.29 -4.11
N GLY A 757 6.36 -0.42 -4.90
CA GLY A 757 6.60 0.97 -4.54
C GLY A 757 7.88 1.22 -3.74
N TRP A 758 8.86 0.30 -3.74
CA TRP A 758 10.12 0.39 -2.97
C TRP A 758 11.35 0.18 -3.85
N PHE A 759 12.51 0.69 -3.41
CA PHE A 759 13.81 0.44 -4.04
C PHE A 759 14.21 -1.02 -3.91
N LEU A 760 14.92 -1.56 -4.91
CA LEU A 760 15.40 -2.94 -4.89
C LEU A 760 16.64 -3.07 -4.02
N GLU A 761 16.52 -3.89 -2.97
CA GLU A 761 17.58 -4.24 -2.02
C GLU A 761 17.79 -5.77 -1.97
N GLU A 762 18.51 -6.26 -0.96
CA GLU A 762 18.73 -7.70 -0.75
C GLU A 762 17.39 -8.43 -0.50
N PHE A 763 17.16 -9.51 -1.26
CA PHE A 763 15.97 -10.34 -1.11
C PHE A 763 16.20 -11.36 0.00
N LEU A 764 15.46 -11.22 1.09
CA LEU A 764 15.50 -12.10 2.25
C LEU A 764 14.36 -13.13 2.17
N PRO A 765 14.68 -14.44 2.18
CA PRO A 765 13.64 -15.47 2.22
C PRO A 765 12.86 -15.39 3.53
N THR A 766 11.54 -15.63 3.47
CA THR A 766 10.67 -15.59 4.66
C THR A 766 10.18 -16.99 5.04
N GLU A 767 9.44 -17.09 6.14
CA GLU A 767 8.71 -18.30 6.52
C GLU A 767 7.39 -18.46 5.72
N GLY A 768 7.08 -17.56 4.78
CA GLY A 768 5.83 -17.53 4.02
C GLY A 768 5.53 -18.84 3.29
N LEU A 769 6.53 -19.45 2.64
CA LEU A 769 6.39 -20.76 1.99
C LEU A 769 6.09 -21.88 2.99
N SER A 770 6.73 -21.84 4.16
CA SER A 770 6.48 -22.82 5.21
C SER A 770 5.03 -22.74 5.69
N HIS A 771 4.48 -21.53 5.85
CA HIS A 771 3.07 -21.34 6.18
C HIS A 771 2.12 -21.83 5.08
N LEU A 772 2.44 -21.56 3.81
CA LEU A 772 1.64 -21.93 2.67
C LEU A 772 1.60 -23.46 2.47
N CYS A 773 2.72 -24.14 2.73
CA CYS A 773 2.89 -25.59 2.56
C CYS A 773 2.72 -26.40 3.87
N THR A 774 2.09 -25.83 4.90
CA THR A 774 1.77 -26.55 6.15
C THR A 774 0.26 -26.68 6.32
N PHE A 775 -0.23 -27.90 6.58
CA PHE A 775 -1.65 -28.13 6.87
C PHE A 775 -2.13 -27.35 8.10
N ASN A 776 -3.35 -26.84 7.99
CA ASN A 776 -4.03 -26.23 9.13
C ASN A 776 -4.48 -27.31 10.11
N LEU A 777 -4.40 -26.98 11.40
CA LEU A 777 -4.97 -27.80 12.47
C LEU A 777 -6.36 -27.25 12.83
N PRO A 778 -7.27 -28.08 13.36
CA PRO A 778 -8.55 -27.60 13.87
C PRO A 778 -8.32 -26.54 14.97
N GLY A 779 -9.23 -25.58 15.11
CA GLY A 779 -9.04 -24.43 16.01
C GLY A 779 -8.70 -24.81 17.47
N ARG A 780 -9.26 -25.93 17.94
CA ARG A 780 -8.96 -26.53 19.26
C ARG A 780 -7.49 -26.94 19.47
N ALA A 781 -6.74 -27.12 18.39
CA ALA A 781 -5.36 -27.59 18.36
C ALA A 781 -4.36 -26.56 17.78
N HIS A 782 -4.76 -25.28 17.63
CA HIS A 782 -3.92 -24.27 16.97
C HIS A 782 -2.51 -24.13 17.59
N LYS A 783 -2.37 -24.32 18.91
CA LYS A 783 -1.07 -24.22 19.61
C LYS A 783 -0.07 -25.31 19.19
N LEU A 784 -0.55 -26.44 18.67
CA LEU A 784 0.30 -27.52 18.17
C LEU A 784 0.93 -27.19 16.81
N ARG A 785 0.43 -26.17 16.09
CA ARG A 785 0.88 -25.81 14.73
C ARG A 785 2.38 -25.48 14.68
N ARG A 786 2.93 -24.88 15.73
CA ARG A 786 4.37 -24.54 15.80
C ARG A 786 5.28 -25.78 15.75
N PHE A 787 4.81 -26.94 16.20
CA PHE A 787 5.58 -28.19 16.15
C PHE A 787 5.46 -28.87 14.78
N LEU A 788 4.29 -28.72 14.14
CA LEU A 788 4.04 -29.22 12.80
C LEU A 788 4.85 -28.48 11.73
N MET A 789 5.01 -27.17 11.88
CA MET A 789 5.64 -26.29 10.88
C MET A 789 7.17 -26.32 11.00
N ARG A 790 7.84 -26.98 10.04
CA ARG A 790 9.30 -26.88 9.86
C ARG A 790 9.63 -25.81 8.82
N THR A 791 10.50 -24.88 9.19
CA THR A 791 10.92 -23.77 8.33
C THR A 791 12.32 -24.00 7.78
N TRP A 792 12.72 -23.26 6.76
CA TRP A 792 14.05 -23.39 6.20
C TRP A 792 15.17 -22.97 7.16
N CYS A 793 14.90 -22.06 8.10
CA CYS A 793 15.81 -21.67 9.18
C CYS A 793 15.90 -22.72 10.30
N LYS A 794 14.84 -23.51 10.49
CA LYS A 794 14.73 -24.57 11.50
C LYS A 794 14.28 -25.87 10.84
N PRO A 795 15.12 -26.47 9.97
CA PRO A 795 14.75 -27.67 9.21
C PRO A 795 14.47 -28.88 10.12
N GLU A 796 15.04 -28.89 11.33
CA GLU A 796 14.79 -29.92 12.34
C GLU A 796 13.47 -29.74 13.10
N GLY A 797 12.80 -28.60 12.96
CA GLY A 797 11.61 -28.24 13.75
C GLY A 797 11.92 -27.73 15.16
N GLU A 798 10.88 -27.64 15.98
CA GLU A 798 10.99 -27.20 17.38
C GLU A 798 11.59 -28.29 18.28
N THR A 799 12.46 -27.89 19.20
CA THR A 799 13.23 -28.86 20.02
C THR A 799 12.37 -29.53 21.09
N PRO A 800 12.72 -30.74 21.56
CA PRO A 800 12.03 -31.39 22.68
C PRO A 800 11.97 -30.53 23.95
N ASN A 801 12.99 -29.70 24.20
CA ASN A 801 12.98 -28.74 25.30
C ASN A 801 11.85 -27.71 25.20
N LYS A 802 11.48 -27.29 23.98
CA LYS A 802 10.33 -26.41 23.74
C LYS A 802 9.00 -27.13 23.95
N VAL A 803 8.92 -28.42 23.64
CA VAL A 803 7.78 -29.26 24.00
C VAL A 803 7.62 -29.32 25.51
N MET A 804 8.71 -29.59 26.25
CA MET A 804 8.69 -29.60 27.73
C MET A 804 8.32 -28.24 28.34
N ALA A 805 8.80 -27.14 27.76
CA ALA A 805 8.51 -25.79 28.26
C ALA A 805 7.05 -25.35 27.99
N SER A 806 6.33 -26.03 27.10
CA SER A 806 4.98 -25.65 26.66
C SER A 806 3.89 -26.60 27.12
N GLN A 807 4.11 -27.34 28.22
CA GLN A 807 3.11 -28.27 28.75
C GLN A 807 1.79 -27.59 29.15
N SER A 808 1.84 -26.30 29.49
CA SER A 808 0.63 -25.48 29.74
C SER A 808 -0.20 -25.20 28.48
N ASP A 809 0.35 -25.47 27.29
CA ASP A 809 -0.35 -25.34 26.01
C ASP A 809 -1.04 -26.63 25.56
N CYS A 810 -0.97 -27.70 26.37
CA CYS A 810 -1.65 -28.96 26.13
C CYS A 810 -3.18 -28.77 26.08
N PRO A 811 -3.88 -29.19 25.01
CA PRO A 811 -5.34 -29.14 24.96
C PRO A 811 -5.99 -30.00 26.05
N GLU A 812 -7.14 -29.56 26.58
CA GLU A 812 -7.83 -30.25 27.70
C GLU A 812 -8.26 -31.68 27.38
N TYR A 813 -8.59 -31.97 26.11
CA TYR A 813 -9.00 -33.30 25.66
C TYR A 813 -7.83 -34.27 25.37
N MET A 814 -6.59 -33.81 25.54
CA MET A 814 -5.37 -34.55 25.23
C MET A 814 -4.58 -34.80 26.51
N SER A 815 -4.13 -36.04 26.70
CA SER A 815 -3.26 -36.32 27.86
C SER A 815 -1.90 -35.66 27.69
N LEU A 816 -1.25 -35.30 28.79
CA LEU A 816 0.09 -34.70 28.73
C LEU A 816 1.13 -35.61 28.05
N SER A 817 1.00 -36.93 28.24
CA SER A 817 1.85 -37.93 27.58
C SER A 817 1.64 -37.92 26.06
N GLU A 818 0.39 -37.86 25.63
CA GLU A 818 0.00 -37.79 24.22
C GLU A 818 0.48 -36.49 23.57
N TYR A 819 0.30 -35.34 24.23
CA TYR A 819 0.78 -34.04 23.77
C TYR A 819 2.28 -34.04 23.53
N LYS A 820 3.06 -34.57 24.49
CA LYS A 820 4.52 -34.69 24.36
C LYS A 820 4.89 -35.57 23.17
N ALA A 821 4.28 -36.73 23.06
CA ALA A 821 4.56 -37.68 21.98
C ALA A 821 4.22 -37.11 20.60
N LEU A 822 3.11 -36.38 20.46
CA LEU A 822 2.70 -35.77 19.19
C LEU A 822 3.55 -34.54 18.83
N ALA A 823 3.86 -33.68 19.80
CA ALA A 823 4.64 -32.47 19.57
C ALA A 823 6.14 -32.75 19.32
N GLU A 824 6.69 -33.83 19.88
CA GLU A 824 8.06 -34.29 19.60
C GLU A 824 8.17 -35.04 18.26
N LEU A 825 7.06 -35.52 17.71
CA LEU A 825 7.03 -36.39 16.54
C LEU A 825 7.74 -35.80 15.30
N PRO A 826 7.56 -34.52 14.94
CA PRO A 826 8.20 -33.91 13.76
C PRO A 826 9.67 -33.52 13.97
N TYR A 827 10.16 -33.53 15.21
CA TYR A 827 11.52 -33.11 15.50
C TYR A 827 12.54 -34.08 14.91
N GLY A 828 13.51 -33.53 14.18
CA GLY A 828 14.58 -34.32 13.57
C GLY A 828 14.17 -34.89 12.21
N TYR A 829 14.48 -34.21 11.10
CA TYR A 829 14.05 -34.65 9.77
C TYR A 829 14.66 -36.00 9.37
N ASN A 830 15.85 -36.35 9.89
CA ASN A 830 16.50 -37.65 9.64
C ASN A 830 15.93 -38.81 10.49
N ILE A 831 15.20 -38.52 11.57
CA ILE A 831 14.69 -39.52 12.51
C ILE A 831 13.16 -39.63 12.51
N GLN A 832 12.45 -38.72 11.83
CA GLN A 832 10.99 -38.67 11.82
C GLN A 832 10.32 -40.03 11.50
N TRP A 833 10.86 -40.80 10.54
CA TRP A 833 10.29 -42.10 10.18
C TRP A 833 10.53 -43.15 11.26
N LYS A 834 11.66 -43.07 11.98
CA LYS A 834 11.90 -43.92 13.16
C LYS A 834 10.93 -43.55 14.27
N SER A 835 10.63 -42.27 14.45
CA SER A 835 9.62 -41.79 15.40
C SER A 835 8.22 -42.29 15.05
N ILE A 836 7.84 -42.25 13.76
CA ILE A 836 6.57 -42.83 13.26
C ILE A 836 6.53 -44.34 13.53
N LEU A 837 7.58 -45.08 13.18
CA LEU A 837 7.67 -46.53 13.45
C LEU A 837 7.50 -46.84 14.93
N ASN A 838 8.15 -46.06 15.80
CA ASN A 838 8.03 -46.21 17.25
C ASN A 838 6.58 -46.01 17.71
N GLN A 839 5.87 -45.01 17.18
CA GLN A 839 4.45 -44.81 17.50
C GLN A 839 3.54 -45.90 16.93
N LEU A 840 3.87 -46.49 15.78
CA LEU A 840 3.13 -47.64 15.24
C LEU A 840 3.32 -48.90 16.11
N ALA A 841 4.54 -49.15 16.57
CA ALA A 841 4.88 -50.32 17.37
C ALA A 841 4.43 -50.17 18.84
N MET A 842 4.56 -48.97 19.41
CA MET A 842 4.21 -48.64 20.80
C MET A 842 3.46 -47.31 20.87
N PRO A 843 2.16 -47.28 20.52
CA PRO A 843 1.38 -46.05 20.44
C PRO A 843 1.29 -45.31 21.78
N ARG A 844 1.76 -44.05 21.79
CA ARG A 844 1.46 -43.05 22.83
C ARG A 844 0.51 -41.97 22.31
N ILE A 845 0.47 -41.81 20.98
CA ILE A 845 -0.47 -40.95 20.28
C ILE A 845 -1.74 -41.72 19.92
N ASP A 846 -2.88 -41.02 19.88
CA ASP A 846 -4.13 -41.58 19.38
C ASP A 846 -4.22 -41.40 17.86
N PHE A 847 -4.08 -42.51 17.13
CA PHE A 847 -4.17 -42.52 15.66
C PHE A 847 -5.58 -42.23 15.13
N ASN A 848 -6.62 -42.29 15.97
CA ASN A 848 -7.97 -41.96 15.55
C ASN A 848 -8.29 -40.45 15.64
N LYS A 849 -7.36 -39.63 16.13
CA LYS A 849 -7.50 -38.17 16.16
C LYS A 849 -7.07 -37.53 14.85
N MET A 850 -7.83 -36.51 14.44
CA MET A 850 -7.57 -35.72 13.24
C MET A 850 -6.20 -35.03 13.29
N GLU A 851 -5.81 -34.51 14.45
CA GLU A 851 -4.53 -33.84 14.67
C GLU A 851 -3.36 -34.79 14.37
N THR A 852 -3.46 -36.03 14.84
CA THR A 852 -2.46 -37.08 14.57
C THR A 852 -2.37 -37.38 13.08
N ALA A 853 -3.50 -37.55 12.40
CA ALA A 853 -3.52 -37.80 10.96
C ALA A 853 -2.89 -36.64 10.17
N ILE A 854 -3.17 -35.38 10.54
CA ILE A 854 -2.57 -34.20 9.89
C ILE A 854 -1.05 -34.14 10.12
N PHE A 855 -0.57 -34.45 11.33
CA PHE A 855 0.86 -34.53 11.62
C PHE A 855 1.55 -35.58 10.75
N LEU A 856 1.00 -36.79 10.72
CA LEU A 856 1.55 -37.89 9.91
C LEU A 856 1.50 -37.56 8.42
N LEU A 857 0.43 -36.94 7.93
CA LEU A 857 0.29 -36.52 6.54
C LEU A 857 1.35 -35.48 6.17
N GLN A 858 1.46 -34.38 6.93
CA GLN A 858 2.49 -33.34 6.73
C GLN A 858 3.89 -33.96 6.71
N MET A 859 4.23 -34.78 7.70
CA MET A 859 5.56 -35.39 7.82
C MET A 859 5.86 -36.35 6.67
N SER A 860 4.85 -37.07 6.18
CA SER A 860 5.00 -38.02 5.07
C SER A 860 5.27 -37.33 3.72
N LEU A 861 4.70 -36.13 3.52
CA LEU A 861 4.75 -35.41 2.25
C LEU A 861 5.85 -34.34 2.19
N GLN A 862 6.18 -33.69 3.31
CA GLN A 862 7.13 -32.57 3.29
C GLN A 862 8.53 -33.00 2.84
N ALA A 863 9.02 -32.35 1.78
CA ALA A 863 10.30 -32.69 1.15
C ALA A 863 11.47 -32.61 2.14
N GLY A 864 11.54 -31.53 2.94
CA GLY A 864 12.67 -31.23 3.81
C GLY A 864 13.99 -31.05 3.06
N PRO A 865 15.15 -31.03 3.75
CA PRO A 865 16.42 -30.61 3.16
C PRO A 865 16.86 -31.41 1.93
N ARG A 866 17.53 -30.71 1.00
CA ARG A 866 18.07 -31.30 -0.24
C ARG A 866 19.16 -32.35 0.02
N SER A 867 19.23 -33.32 -0.89
CA SER A 867 20.21 -34.40 -0.93
C SER A 867 21.02 -34.33 -2.24
N SER A 868 22.09 -35.12 -2.35
CA SER A 868 22.84 -35.29 -3.60
C SER A 868 22.09 -36.13 -4.63
N VAL A 869 21.11 -36.92 -4.20
CA VAL A 869 20.25 -37.76 -5.05
C VAL A 869 18.80 -37.25 -5.02
N THR A 870 17.94 -37.82 -5.87
CA THR A 870 16.50 -37.53 -5.92
C THR A 870 15.81 -37.69 -4.56
N THR A 871 16.16 -38.75 -3.81
CA THR A 871 15.59 -39.00 -2.49
C THR A 871 16.03 -37.92 -1.50
N ARG A 872 15.08 -37.15 -0.98
CA ARG A 872 15.31 -36.10 0.02
C ARG A 872 15.85 -36.68 1.32
N CYS A 873 16.65 -35.91 2.05
CA CYS A 873 17.25 -36.34 3.32
C CYS A 873 16.21 -36.87 4.32
N THR A 874 15.03 -36.24 4.33
CA THR A 874 13.87 -36.62 5.15
C THR A 874 13.34 -38.02 4.88
N HIS A 875 13.47 -38.52 3.64
CA HIS A 875 12.89 -39.79 3.20
C HIS A 875 13.94 -40.88 2.96
N THR A 876 15.23 -40.58 3.07
CA THR A 876 16.33 -41.54 2.84
C THR A 876 16.20 -42.82 3.67
N ARG A 877 15.61 -42.76 4.87
CA ARG A 877 15.43 -43.98 5.69
C ARG A 877 14.47 -45.00 5.07
N LEU A 878 13.57 -44.57 4.18
CA LEU A 878 12.57 -45.44 3.55
C LEU A 878 13.16 -46.37 2.49
N THR A 879 14.34 -46.04 1.96
CA THR A 879 15.03 -46.86 0.96
C THR A 879 15.76 -48.05 1.58
N ASP A 880 15.84 -48.13 2.91
CA ASP A 880 16.45 -49.23 3.65
C ASP A 880 15.50 -50.44 3.70
N HIS A 881 15.94 -51.57 3.14
CA HIS A 881 15.11 -52.77 3.00
C HIS A 881 14.57 -53.29 4.35
N GLU A 882 15.43 -53.43 5.37
CA GLU A 882 15.00 -53.91 6.70
C GLU A 882 14.03 -52.96 7.40
N PHE A 883 14.27 -51.65 7.28
CA PHE A 883 13.34 -50.64 7.78
C PHE A 883 11.98 -50.70 7.05
N GLY A 884 11.98 -50.82 5.73
CA GLY A 884 10.77 -50.97 4.91
C GLY A 884 9.95 -52.20 5.30
N ARG A 885 10.61 -53.36 5.47
CA ARG A 885 9.97 -54.60 5.96
C ARG A 885 9.35 -54.41 7.35
N THR A 886 10.09 -53.80 8.28
CA THR A 886 9.60 -53.56 9.64
C THR A 886 8.41 -52.59 9.66
N MET A 887 8.42 -51.56 8.82
CA MET A 887 7.28 -50.65 8.64
C MET A 887 6.07 -51.38 8.10
N LEU A 888 6.23 -52.20 7.07
CA LEU A 888 5.17 -53.01 6.48
C LEU A 888 4.48 -53.89 7.53
N GLU A 889 5.26 -54.61 8.35
CA GLU A 889 4.73 -55.47 9.40
C GLU A 889 3.89 -54.70 10.44
N ASN A 890 4.36 -53.53 10.87
CA ASN A 890 3.65 -52.73 11.87
C ASN A 890 2.39 -52.06 11.28
N LEU A 891 2.44 -51.60 10.04
CA LEU A 891 1.27 -51.07 9.34
C LEU A 891 0.20 -52.16 9.13
N ALA A 892 0.60 -53.35 8.68
CA ALA A 892 -0.30 -54.48 8.50
C ALA A 892 -0.96 -54.95 9.81
N LYS A 893 -0.20 -54.98 10.91
CA LYS A 893 -0.75 -55.22 12.26
C LYS A 893 -1.75 -54.14 12.65
N GLY A 894 -1.45 -52.87 12.36
CA GLY A 894 -2.35 -51.73 12.59
C GLY A 894 -3.69 -51.88 11.87
N VAL A 895 -3.67 -52.18 10.57
CA VAL A 895 -4.88 -52.41 9.74
C VAL A 895 -5.68 -53.58 10.27
N SER A 896 -5.01 -54.70 10.60
CA SER A 896 -5.67 -55.90 11.12
C SER A 896 -6.39 -55.64 12.45
N ARG A 897 -5.80 -54.81 13.33
CA ARG A 897 -6.39 -54.46 14.64
C ARG A 897 -7.69 -53.67 14.52
N ILE A 898 -7.79 -52.79 13.53
CA ILE A 898 -8.95 -51.90 13.38
C ILE A 898 -10.02 -52.47 12.46
N ARG A 899 -9.75 -53.56 11.73
CA ARG A 899 -10.58 -54.11 10.65
C ARG A 899 -12.08 -54.18 10.93
N GLU A 900 -12.49 -54.51 12.14
CA GLU A 900 -13.90 -54.67 12.52
C GLU A 900 -14.53 -53.40 13.12
N ASN A 901 -13.77 -52.30 13.26
CA ASN A 901 -14.21 -51.05 13.88
C ASN A 901 -14.18 -49.87 12.88
N TRP A 902 -15.32 -49.62 12.23
CA TRP A 902 -15.47 -48.51 11.28
C TRP A 902 -15.33 -47.12 11.91
N GLU A 903 -15.52 -46.96 13.22
CA GLU A 903 -15.30 -45.69 13.93
C GLU A 903 -13.81 -45.29 13.97
N SER A 904 -12.91 -46.24 13.65
CA SER A 904 -11.47 -46.03 13.54
C SER A 904 -11.03 -45.54 12.15
N CYS A 905 -11.92 -44.84 11.41
CA CYS A 905 -11.67 -44.37 10.04
C CYS A 905 -10.43 -43.48 9.92
N THR A 906 -10.18 -42.57 10.86
CA THR A 906 -9.00 -41.69 10.87
C THR A 906 -7.69 -42.48 11.02
N THR A 907 -7.72 -43.59 11.77
CA THR A 907 -6.57 -44.49 11.86
C THR A 907 -6.31 -45.16 10.51
N LEU A 908 -7.35 -45.70 9.85
CA LEU A 908 -7.20 -46.30 8.52
C LEU A 908 -6.68 -45.29 7.49
N CYS A 909 -7.17 -44.06 7.53
CA CYS A 909 -6.66 -42.95 6.73
C CYS A 909 -5.15 -42.78 6.90
N SER A 910 -4.69 -42.71 8.15
CA SER A 910 -3.27 -42.54 8.49
C SER A 910 -2.40 -43.69 7.96
N LEU A 911 -2.86 -44.93 8.15
CA LEU A 911 -2.14 -46.10 7.67
C LEU A 911 -2.08 -46.14 6.14
N THR A 912 -3.15 -45.71 5.46
CA THR A 912 -3.27 -45.74 3.99
C THR A 912 -2.30 -44.76 3.32
N PHE A 913 -2.25 -43.49 3.74
CA PHE A 913 -1.31 -42.54 3.12
C PHE A 913 0.14 -42.83 3.51
N LEU A 914 0.42 -43.40 4.70
CA LEU A 914 1.77 -43.83 5.07
C LEU A 914 2.23 -45.00 4.19
N ALA A 915 1.37 -46.00 3.98
CA ALA A 915 1.66 -47.13 3.09
C ALA A 915 1.86 -46.68 1.65
N SER A 916 1.02 -45.76 1.16
CA SER A 916 1.13 -45.18 -0.18
C SER A 916 2.44 -44.40 -0.35
N ARG A 917 2.85 -43.63 0.66
CA ARG A 917 4.14 -42.92 0.63
C ARG A 917 5.32 -43.88 0.63
N LEU A 918 5.29 -44.93 1.46
CA LEU A 918 6.32 -45.96 1.49
C LEU A 918 6.44 -46.67 0.15
N LEU A 919 5.33 -47.04 -0.49
CA LEU A 919 5.33 -47.69 -1.80
C LEU A 919 6.18 -46.93 -2.84
N SER A 920 6.17 -45.59 -2.81
CA SER A 920 6.96 -44.75 -3.73
C SER A 920 8.47 -44.70 -3.44
N GLN A 921 8.93 -45.18 -2.27
CA GLN A 921 10.32 -45.01 -1.79
C GLN A 921 11.02 -46.33 -1.43
N VAL A 922 10.27 -47.40 -1.20
CA VAL A 922 10.84 -48.69 -0.80
C VAL A 922 11.55 -49.38 -1.98
N PRO A 923 12.51 -50.28 -1.69
CA PRO A 923 13.07 -51.18 -2.69
C PRO A 923 12.00 -51.95 -3.48
N SER A 924 12.29 -52.25 -4.75
CA SER A 924 11.31 -52.79 -5.71
C SER A 924 10.72 -54.15 -5.32
N ASP A 925 11.46 -54.96 -4.57
CA ASP A 925 11.03 -56.24 -4.03
C ASP A 925 9.96 -56.12 -2.93
N LEU A 926 9.92 -55.00 -2.20
CA LEU A 926 8.88 -54.69 -1.22
C LEU A 926 7.65 -54.01 -1.82
N ALA A 927 7.71 -53.55 -3.07
CA ALA A 927 6.60 -52.84 -3.71
C ALA A 927 5.31 -53.69 -3.79
N GLY A 928 5.42 -54.97 -4.17
CA GLY A 928 4.29 -55.90 -4.21
C GLY A 928 3.58 -56.05 -2.86
N PRO A 929 4.31 -56.42 -1.78
CA PRO A 929 3.74 -56.47 -0.43
C PRO A 929 3.07 -55.17 0.05
N PHE A 930 3.58 -53.99 -0.33
CA PHE A 930 2.92 -52.71 -0.03
C PHE A 930 1.64 -52.49 -0.84
N ILE A 931 1.60 -52.91 -2.11
CA ILE A 931 0.37 -52.91 -2.91
C ILE A 931 -0.69 -53.80 -2.24
N ASP A 932 -0.31 -54.99 -1.78
CA ASP A 932 -1.23 -55.90 -1.07
C ASP A 932 -1.77 -55.27 0.22
N LEU A 933 -0.94 -54.55 0.98
CA LEU A 933 -1.38 -53.82 2.16
C LEU A 933 -2.36 -52.68 1.82
N ILE A 934 -2.11 -51.92 0.75
CA ILE A 934 -3.02 -50.86 0.30
C ILE A 934 -4.34 -51.47 -0.20
N ASP A 935 -4.29 -52.61 -0.88
CA ASP A 935 -5.47 -53.38 -1.30
C ASP A 935 -6.28 -53.86 -0.08
N GLN A 936 -5.61 -54.30 0.99
CA GLN A 936 -6.27 -54.62 2.26
C GLN A 936 -6.94 -53.38 2.86
N CYS A 937 -6.26 -52.22 2.89
CA CYS A 937 -6.85 -50.96 3.38
C CYS A 937 -8.11 -50.60 2.58
N ARG A 938 -8.06 -50.74 1.25
CA ARG A 938 -9.21 -50.52 0.36
C ARG A 938 -10.37 -51.45 0.67
N ALA A 939 -10.11 -52.74 0.82
CA ALA A 939 -11.13 -53.74 1.13
C ALA A 939 -11.80 -53.47 2.48
N VAL A 940 -11.02 -53.05 3.50
CA VAL A 940 -11.55 -52.65 4.81
C VAL A 940 -12.42 -51.41 4.69
N ALA A 941 -11.93 -50.34 4.05
CA ALA A 941 -12.71 -49.11 3.86
C ALA A 941 -14.01 -49.37 3.10
N TYR A 942 -13.95 -50.15 2.02
CA TYR A 942 -15.12 -50.49 1.21
C TYR A 942 -16.12 -51.37 1.97
N GLY A 943 -15.63 -52.33 2.79
CA GLY A 943 -16.47 -53.12 3.69
C GLY A 943 -17.20 -52.25 4.72
N TRP A 944 -16.50 -51.28 5.32
CA TRP A 944 -17.13 -50.31 6.23
C TRP A 944 -18.16 -49.43 5.52
N LEU A 945 -17.87 -49.02 4.28
CA LEU A 945 -18.78 -48.20 3.49
C LEU A 945 -20.14 -48.89 3.31
N ALA A 946 -20.13 -50.19 2.97
CA ALA A 946 -21.35 -50.98 2.84
C ALA A 946 -22.15 -51.05 4.16
N ILE A 947 -21.48 -51.30 5.29
CA ILE A 947 -22.11 -51.39 6.61
C ILE A 947 -22.74 -50.05 7.01
N VAL A 948 -22.02 -48.94 6.83
CA VAL A 948 -22.49 -47.62 7.26
C VAL A 948 -23.60 -47.11 6.32
N LEU A 949 -23.54 -47.41 5.02
CA LEU A 949 -24.63 -47.12 4.08
C LEU A 949 -25.92 -47.86 4.45
N GLU A 950 -25.84 -49.16 4.75
CA GLU A 950 -27.00 -49.95 5.19
C GLU A 950 -27.61 -49.36 6.48
N ARG A 951 -26.77 -48.99 7.46
CA ARG A 951 -27.21 -48.33 8.70
C ARG A 951 -27.83 -46.96 8.44
N ALA A 952 -27.26 -46.17 7.53
CA ALA A 952 -27.81 -44.86 7.16
C ALA A 952 -29.18 -45.01 6.50
N GLN A 953 -29.38 -46.05 5.68
CA GLN A 953 -30.66 -46.35 5.05
C GLN A 953 -31.70 -46.87 6.05
N ALA A 954 -31.28 -47.62 7.08
CA ALA A 954 -32.17 -48.14 8.11
C ALA A 954 -32.50 -47.13 9.23
N ALA A 955 -31.75 -46.01 9.31
CA ALA A 955 -31.91 -45.01 10.35
C ALA A 955 -33.24 -44.25 10.20
N THR A 956 -34.07 -44.29 11.24
CA THR A 956 -35.33 -43.55 11.32
C THR A 956 -35.17 -42.15 11.91
N ASP A 957 -34.11 -41.91 12.69
CA ASP A 957 -33.76 -40.59 13.20
C ASP A 957 -32.91 -39.80 12.19
N GLU A 958 -33.31 -38.56 11.95
CA GLU A 958 -32.70 -37.68 10.96
C GLU A 958 -31.31 -37.18 11.35
N ALA A 959 -31.09 -36.91 12.63
CA ALA A 959 -29.78 -36.46 13.12
C ALA A 959 -28.77 -37.61 13.03
N GLN A 960 -29.18 -38.81 13.42
CA GLN A 960 -28.39 -40.03 13.28
C GLN A 960 -28.08 -40.35 11.82
N ARG A 961 -29.08 -40.30 10.93
CA ARG A 961 -28.91 -40.53 9.49
C ARG A 961 -27.92 -39.54 8.87
N ARG A 962 -28.02 -38.26 9.22
CA ARG A 962 -27.09 -37.22 8.78
C ARG A 962 -25.66 -37.48 9.27
N GLY A 963 -25.50 -37.89 10.52
CA GLY A 963 -24.19 -38.26 11.07
C GLY A 963 -23.56 -39.44 10.35
N LEU A 964 -24.35 -40.48 10.07
CA LEU A 964 -23.91 -41.66 9.32
C LEU A 964 -23.52 -41.31 7.87
N LEU A 965 -24.27 -40.44 7.18
CA LEU A 965 -23.90 -39.96 5.84
C LEU A 965 -22.60 -39.13 5.83
N GLY A 966 -22.32 -38.39 6.91
CA GLY A 966 -21.01 -37.77 7.13
C GLY A 966 -19.88 -38.81 7.24
N ALA A 967 -20.11 -39.90 7.97
CA ALA A 967 -19.16 -41.01 8.06
C ALA A 967 -18.98 -41.73 6.71
N VAL A 968 -20.06 -41.93 5.94
CA VAL A 968 -20.03 -42.47 4.57
C VAL A 968 -19.10 -41.65 3.68
N LEU A 969 -19.21 -40.31 3.72
CA LEU A 969 -18.33 -39.42 2.96
C LEU A 969 -16.86 -39.63 3.35
N ASN A 970 -16.56 -39.65 4.65
CA ASN A 970 -15.18 -39.83 5.15
C ASN A 970 -14.60 -41.19 4.74
N ILE A 971 -15.37 -42.27 4.88
CA ILE A 971 -14.94 -43.62 4.50
C ILE A 971 -14.75 -43.72 2.98
N ALA A 972 -15.64 -43.15 2.19
CA ALA A 972 -15.50 -43.12 0.73
C ALA A 972 -14.24 -42.35 0.31
N LEU A 973 -13.96 -41.20 0.92
CA LEU A 973 -12.73 -40.43 0.69
C LEU A 973 -11.46 -41.24 1.02
N ILE A 974 -11.44 -41.94 2.15
CA ILE A 974 -10.32 -42.83 2.54
C ILE A 974 -10.18 -44.00 1.56
N CYS A 975 -11.30 -44.56 1.10
CA CYS A 975 -11.30 -45.62 0.11
C CYS A 975 -10.68 -45.14 -1.21
N VAL A 976 -11.03 -43.93 -1.67
CA VAL A 976 -10.38 -43.34 -2.86
C VAL A 976 -8.91 -43.00 -2.61
N ASP A 977 -8.54 -42.58 -1.39
CA ASP A 977 -7.14 -42.30 -1.06
C ASP A 977 -6.23 -43.55 -1.18
N SER A 978 -6.79 -44.76 -1.07
CA SER A 978 -6.06 -46.01 -1.37
C SER A 978 -5.68 -46.20 -2.85
N PHE A 979 -6.17 -45.34 -3.74
CA PHE A 979 -5.75 -45.25 -5.14
C PHE A 979 -4.74 -44.12 -5.36
N ASN A 980 -4.44 -43.31 -4.34
CA ASN A 980 -3.50 -42.21 -4.44
C ASN A 980 -2.04 -42.70 -4.31
N VAL A 981 -1.62 -43.49 -5.29
CA VAL A 981 -0.27 -44.05 -5.47
C VAL A 981 0.36 -43.47 -6.74
N ASP A 982 1.66 -43.67 -6.99
CA ASP A 982 2.32 -43.16 -8.21
C ASP A 982 1.65 -43.68 -9.51
N ASP A 983 1.73 -42.92 -10.61
CA ASP A 983 0.95 -43.17 -11.85
C ASP A 983 1.19 -44.58 -12.43
N CYS A 984 2.42 -45.09 -12.32
CA CYS A 984 2.77 -46.43 -12.79
C CYS A 984 2.07 -47.55 -12.00
N PHE A 985 1.79 -47.33 -10.71
CA PHE A 985 1.02 -48.27 -9.88
C PHE A 985 -0.47 -48.04 -10.04
N LEU A 986 -0.91 -46.78 -10.17
CA LEU A 986 -2.32 -46.44 -10.39
C LEU A 986 -2.86 -47.11 -11.65
N ALA A 987 -2.12 -47.05 -12.77
CA ALA A 987 -2.50 -47.72 -14.01
C ALA A 987 -2.66 -49.25 -13.82
N LYS A 988 -1.75 -49.89 -13.08
CA LYS A 988 -1.84 -51.33 -12.78
C LYS A 988 -3.04 -51.67 -11.89
N VAL A 989 -3.32 -50.84 -10.88
CA VAL A 989 -4.45 -51.02 -9.97
C VAL A 989 -5.78 -50.87 -10.72
N LEU A 990 -5.88 -49.91 -11.64
CA LEU A 990 -7.10 -49.65 -12.43
C LEU A 990 -7.30 -50.60 -13.62
N ALA A 991 -6.28 -51.37 -14.00
CA ALA A 991 -6.43 -52.43 -14.99
C ALA A 991 -7.37 -53.56 -14.50
N ASP A 992 -7.51 -53.74 -13.18
CA ASP A 992 -8.51 -54.64 -12.61
C ASP A 992 -9.90 -53.98 -12.57
N SER A 993 -10.85 -54.58 -13.29
CA SER A 993 -12.21 -54.06 -13.39
C SER A 993 -12.94 -53.95 -12.04
N GLY A 994 -12.64 -54.84 -11.09
CA GLY A 994 -13.21 -54.82 -9.74
C GLY A 994 -12.75 -53.59 -8.96
N ARG A 995 -11.44 -53.33 -8.95
CA ARG A 995 -10.83 -52.15 -8.31
C ARG A 995 -11.28 -50.85 -8.96
N ALA A 996 -11.29 -50.78 -10.29
CA ALA A 996 -11.78 -49.61 -11.02
C ALA A 996 -13.26 -49.32 -10.71
N SER A 997 -14.10 -50.36 -10.56
CA SER A 997 -15.51 -50.18 -10.18
C SER A 997 -15.68 -49.57 -8.79
N ILE A 998 -14.82 -49.93 -7.83
CA ILE A 998 -14.82 -49.36 -6.47
C ILE A 998 -14.49 -47.88 -6.52
N LEU A 999 -13.48 -47.46 -7.30
CA LEU A 999 -13.11 -46.05 -7.43
C LEU A 999 -14.27 -45.19 -7.97
N LEU A 1000 -14.94 -45.68 -9.02
CA LEU A 1000 -16.06 -44.98 -9.66
C LEU A 1000 -17.27 -44.88 -8.72
N GLU A 1001 -17.61 -45.97 -8.05
CA GLU A 1001 -18.71 -46.02 -7.07
C GLU A 1001 -18.46 -45.08 -5.88
N CYS A 1002 -17.26 -45.16 -5.27
CA CYS A 1002 -16.89 -44.25 -4.19
C CYS A 1002 -16.91 -42.79 -4.65
N SER A 1003 -16.51 -42.50 -5.89
CA SER A 1003 -16.57 -41.14 -6.45
C SER A 1003 -17.99 -40.64 -6.63
N ALA A 1004 -18.91 -41.49 -7.09
CA ALA A 1004 -20.34 -41.14 -7.15
C ALA A 1004 -20.92 -40.88 -5.75
N ILE A 1005 -20.53 -41.69 -4.75
CA ILE A 1005 -20.93 -41.49 -3.35
C ILE A 1005 -20.39 -40.15 -2.83
N ILE A 1006 -19.12 -39.83 -3.08
CA ILE A 1006 -18.50 -38.56 -2.70
C ILE A 1006 -19.24 -37.39 -3.36
N HIS A 1007 -19.50 -37.45 -4.66
CA HIS A 1007 -20.23 -36.42 -5.40
C HIS A 1007 -21.59 -36.09 -4.74
N ASN A 1008 -22.34 -37.13 -4.39
CA ASN A 1008 -23.69 -37.00 -3.85
C ASN A 1008 -23.70 -36.42 -2.42
N ASN A 1009 -22.69 -36.74 -1.59
CA ASN A 1009 -22.67 -36.39 -0.17
C ASN A 1009 -21.84 -35.12 0.16
N ALA A 1010 -20.79 -34.82 -0.62
CA ALA A 1010 -19.87 -33.71 -0.38
C ALA A 1010 -20.54 -32.33 -0.20
N PRO A 1011 -21.52 -31.91 -1.02
CA PRO A 1011 -22.20 -30.62 -0.87
C PRO A 1011 -22.81 -30.29 0.49
N VAL A 1012 -23.16 -31.31 1.28
CA VAL A 1012 -23.85 -31.16 2.58
C VAL A 1012 -22.90 -31.32 3.75
N HIS A 1013 -21.91 -32.19 3.59
CA HIS A 1013 -21.13 -32.74 4.69
C HIS A 1013 -19.68 -32.26 4.72
N ILE A 1014 -19.20 -31.56 3.69
CA ILE A 1014 -17.90 -30.89 3.76
C ILE A 1014 -18.02 -29.67 4.66
N LEU A 1015 -17.39 -29.76 5.83
CA LEU A 1015 -17.32 -28.67 6.79
C LEU A 1015 -16.12 -27.78 6.45
N ALA A 1016 -16.33 -26.46 6.45
CA ALA A 1016 -15.25 -25.49 6.27
C ALA A 1016 -14.16 -25.63 7.35
N ASP A 1017 -14.53 -26.09 8.55
CA ASP A 1017 -13.66 -26.21 9.71
C ASP A 1017 -13.04 -27.61 9.92
N ASP A 1018 -13.11 -28.50 8.92
CA ASP A 1018 -12.44 -29.82 8.96
C ASP A 1018 -11.23 -29.87 7.99
N PRO A 1019 -10.01 -29.58 8.45
CA PRO A 1019 -8.84 -29.56 7.56
C PRO A 1019 -8.50 -30.90 6.93
N LEU A 1020 -8.76 -32.02 7.62
CA LEU A 1020 -8.40 -33.35 7.13
C LEU A 1020 -9.36 -33.80 6.04
N GLN A 1021 -10.68 -33.64 6.24
CA GLN A 1021 -11.68 -33.96 5.24
C GLN A 1021 -11.49 -33.10 3.98
N ASN A 1022 -11.17 -31.80 4.14
CA ASN A 1022 -10.86 -30.92 3.02
C ASN A 1022 -9.62 -31.38 2.24
N ALA A 1023 -8.54 -31.77 2.93
CA ALA A 1023 -7.35 -32.33 2.29
C ALA A 1023 -7.67 -33.61 1.50
N LEU A 1024 -8.43 -34.53 2.08
CA LEU A 1024 -8.85 -35.76 1.41
C LEU A 1024 -9.73 -35.49 0.18
N PHE A 1025 -10.62 -34.50 0.26
CA PHE A 1025 -11.47 -34.11 -0.87
C PHE A 1025 -10.66 -33.52 -2.04
N ASP A 1026 -9.63 -32.72 -1.74
CA ASP A 1026 -8.73 -32.22 -2.79
C ASP A 1026 -7.83 -33.34 -3.36
N ARG A 1027 -7.39 -34.29 -2.52
CA ARG A 1027 -6.68 -35.50 -2.98
C ARG A 1027 -7.58 -36.36 -3.88
N TRP A 1028 -8.87 -36.53 -3.56
CA TRP A 1028 -9.84 -37.21 -4.42
C TRP A 1028 -9.89 -36.59 -5.82
N ARG A 1029 -10.08 -35.26 -5.91
CA ARG A 1029 -10.10 -34.55 -7.21
C ARG A 1029 -8.83 -34.80 -8.01
N HIS A 1030 -7.67 -34.73 -7.35
CA HIS A 1030 -6.40 -34.95 -8.03
C HIS A 1030 -6.23 -36.42 -8.47
N THR A 1031 -6.63 -37.39 -7.64
CA THR A 1031 -6.65 -38.81 -8.00
C THR A 1031 -7.56 -39.07 -9.20
N MET A 1032 -8.75 -38.46 -9.25
CA MET A 1032 -9.66 -38.61 -10.41
C MET A 1032 -9.08 -38.00 -11.69
N HIS A 1033 -8.40 -36.85 -11.59
CA HIS A 1033 -7.64 -36.29 -12.71
C HIS A 1033 -6.60 -37.28 -13.24
N ARG A 1034 -5.78 -37.86 -12.34
CA ARG A 1034 -4.72 -38.81 -12.69
C ARG A 1034 -5.28 -40.12 -13.26
N ALA A 1035 -6.40 -40.61 -12.73
CA ALA A 1035 -7.08 -41.81 -13.18
C ALA A 1035 -7.78 -41.65 -14.54
N ARG A 1036 -8.14 -40.41 -14.94
CA ARG A 1036 -8.94 -40.11 -16.14
C ARG A 1036 -8.42 -40.81 -17.40
N GLY A 1037 -7.13 -40.72 -17.69
CA GLY A 1037 -6.53 -41.31 -18.89
C GLY A 1037 -6.73 -42.83 -18.94
N VAL A 1038 -6.47 -43.49 -17.80
CA VAL A 1038 -6.62 -44.95 -17.66
C VAL A 1038 -8.08 -45.37 -17.75
N LEU A 1039 -9.00 -44.59 -17.16
CA LEU A 1039 -10.44 -44.89 -17.23
C LEU A 1039 -10.99 -44.73 -18.65
N VAL A 1040 -10.55 -43.73 -19.42
CA VAL A 1040 -10.92 -43.59 -20.83
C VAL A 1040 -10.41 -44.79 -21.64
N GLU A 1041 -9.17 -45.23 -21.41
CA GLU A 1041 -8.61 -46.43 -22.05
C GLU A 1041 -9.43 -47.69 -21.69
N GLN A 1042 -9.82 -47.86 -20.42
CA GLN A 1042 -10.68 -48.97 -19.98
C GLN A 1042 -12.05 -48.97 -20.68
N SER A 1043 -12.61 -47.79 -20.99
CA SER A 1043 -13.86 -47.70 -21.76
C SER A 1043 -13.69 -48.18 -23.19
N ALA A 1044 -12.58 -47.82 -23.84
CA ALA A 1044 -12.24 -48.25 -25.19
C ALA A 1044 -12.01 -49.78 -25.27
N LEU A 1045 -11.51 -50.38 -24.19
CA LEU A 1045 -11.34 -51.83 -24.04
C LEU A 1045 -12.64 -52.58 -23.67
N GLY A 1046 -13.76 -51.89 -23.51
CA GLY A 1046 -15.04 -52.51 -23.15
C GLY A 1046 -15.09 -53.06 -21.73
N SER A 1047 -14.35 -52.46 -20.79
CA SER A 1047 -14.28 -52.92 -19.41
C SER A 1047 -15.64 -52.95 -18.72
N SER A 1048 -15.87 -53.99 -17.90
CA SER A 1048 -17.12 -54.14 -17.14
C SER A 1048 -17.21 -53.20 -15.92
N CYS A 1049 -16.13 -52.49 -15.57
CA CYS A 1049 -16.04 -51.68 -14.36
C CYS A 1049 -17.14 -50.62 -14.25
N PHE A 1050 -17.47 -49.93 -15.36
CA PHE A 1050 -18.52 -48.93 -15.43
C PHE A 1050 -19.90 -49.54 -15.18
N ASN A 1051 -20.17 -50.70 -15.79
CA ASN A 1051 -21.42 -51.43 -15.59
C ASN A 1051 -21.58 -51.85 -14.13
N VAL A 1052 -20.52 -52.37 -13.52
CA VAL A 1052 -20.52 -52.79 -12.12
C VAL A 1052 -20.74 -51.58 -11.19
N ALA A 1053 -20.01 -50.49 -11.38
CA ALA A 1053 -20.13 -49.28 -10.54
C ALA A 1053 -21.52 -48.65 -10.63
N VAL A 1054 -22.04 -48.46 -11.85
CA VAL A 1054 -23.38 -47.87 -12.05
C VAL A 1054 -24.47 -48.80 -11.54
N LYS A 1055 -24.35 -50.11 -11.71
CA LYS A 1055 -25.33 -51.07 -11.16
C LYS A 1055 -25.38 -51.07 -9.63
N ARG A 1056 -24.27 -50.79 -8.96
CA ARG A 1056 -24.24 -50.65 -7.49
C ARG A 1056 -24.89 -49.34 -7.02
N CYS A 1057 -24.74 -48.26 -7.78
CA CYS A 1057 -25.42 -46.99 -7.51
C CYS A 1057 -26.91 -47.04 -7.90
N TRP A 1058 -27.24 -47.80 -8.94
CA TRP A 1058 -28.58 -47.94 -9.52
C TRP A 1058 -28.89 -49.42 -9.81
N PRO A 1059 -29.52 -50.15 -8.87
CA PRO A 1059 -29.76 -51.59 -9.03
C PRO A 1059 -30.59 -51.99 -10.25
N ALA A 1060 -31.48 -51.10 -10.73
CA ALA A 1060 -32.30 -51.34 -11.92
C ALA A 1060 -31.56 -51.09 -13.25
N PHE A 1061 -30.30 -50.64 -13.22
CA PHE A 1061 -29.52 -50.39 -14.42
C PHE A 1061 -29.27 -51.67 -15.23
N ALA A 1062 -29.70 -51.65 -16.49
CA ALA A 1062 -29.44 -52.71 -17.47
C ALA A 1062 -28.89 -52.10 -18.78
N PRO A 1063 -27.56 -52.14 -19.00
CA PRO A 1063 -26.96 -51.56 -20.20
C PRO A 1063 -27.34 -52.34 -21.46
N LEU A 1064 -27.62 -51.60 -22.54
CA LEU A 1064 -27.78 -52.13 -23.90
C LEU A 1064 -26.50 -51.98 -24.71
N CYS A 1065 -25.80 -50.85 -24.54
CA CYS A 1065 -24.59 -50.49 -25.29
C CYS A 1065 -23.35 -50.47 -24.38
N PRO A 1066 -22.13 -50.65 -24.94
CA PRO A 1066 -20.89 -50.39 -24.20
C PRO A 1066 -20.79 -48.90 -23.85
N TRP A 1067 -19.98 -48.58 -22.84
CA TRP A 1067 -19.66 -47.20 -22.48
C TRP A 1067 -18.70 -46.60 -23.50
N VAL A 1068 -19.04 -45.42 -24.02
CA VAL A 1068 -18.20 -44.69 -24.98
C VAL A 1068 -17.97 -43.26 -24.48
N LEU A 1069 -16.85 -42.65 -24.87
CA LEU A 1069 -16.57 -41.25 -24.57
C LEU A 1069 -17.57 -40.36 -25.33
N ALA A 1070 -18.20 -39.43 -24.62
CA ALA A 1070 -19.11 -38.47 -25.21
C ALA A 1070 -18.34 -37.48 -26.09
N ASP A 1071 -18.91 -37.16 -27.26
CA ASP A 1071 -18.28 -36.31 -28.27
C ASP A 1071 -17.84 -34.97 -27.68
N ARG A 1072 -16.68 -34.47 -28.14
CA ARG A 1072 -16.06 -33.19 -27.72
C ARG A 1072 -15.60 -33.12 -26.27
N THR A 1073 -15.85 -34.13 -25.43
CA THR A 1073 -15.35 -34.19 -24.06
C THR A 1073 -14.15 -35.11 -23.92
N CYS A 1074 -13.49 -35.06 -22.78
CA CYS A 1074 -12.38 -35.97 -22.45
C CYS A 1074 -12.55 -36.65 -21.09
N TYR A 1075 -13.78 -36.68 -20.57
CA TYR A 1075 -14.12 -37.20 -19.24
C TYR A 1075 -15.59 -37.61 -19.03
N TRP A 1076 -16.51 -37.29 -19.94
CA TRP A 1076 -17.89 -37.80 -19.88
C TRP A 1076 -17.99 -39.11 -20.65
N LEU A 1077 -18.41 -40.18 -19.99
CA LEU A 1077 -18.76 -41.44 -20.64
C LEU A 1077 -20.27 -41.56 -20.76
N GLN A 1078 -20.75 -42.15 -21.85
CA GLN A 1078 -22.18 -42.33 -22.13
C GLN A 1078 -22.51 -43.77 -22.50
N THR A 1079 -23.73 -44.20 -22.15
CA THR A 1079 -24.33 -45.47 -22.59
C THR A 1079 -25.86 -45.33 -22.67
N THR A 1080 -26.54 -46.37 -23.15
CA THR A 1080 -28.01 -46.44 -23.25
C THR A 1080 -28.51 -47.71 -22.56
N THR A 1081 -29.59 -47.60 -21.78
CA THR A 1081 -30.25 -48.75 -21.14
C THR A 1081 -31.18 -49.49 -22.11
N ARG A 1082 -31.63 -50.68 -21.72
CA ARG A 1082 -32.64 -51.44 -22.48
C ARG A 1082 -33.99 -50.73 -22.59
N GLU A 1083 -34.35 -49.89 -21.62
CA GLU A 1083 -35.58 -49.06 -21.68
C GLU A 1083 -35.40 -47.78 -22.53
N GLY A 1084 -34.24 -47.60 -23.18
CA GLY A 1084 -33.97 -46.43 -24.02
C GLY A 1084 -33.52 -45.19 -23.26
N LEU A 1085 -33.11 -45.32 -21.99
CA LEU A 1085 -32.62 -44.20 -21.18
C LEU A 1085 -31.14 -43.94 -21.49
N GLN A 1086 -30.76 -42.69 -21.75
CA GLN A 1086 -29.36 -42.29 -21.86
C GLN A 1086 -28.74 -42.11 -20.47
N VAL A 1087 -27.57 -42.69 -20.25
CA VAL A 1087 -26.82 -42.58 -18.99
C VAL A 1087 -25.48 -41.91 -19.26
N HIS A 1088 -25.15 -40.89 -18.48
CA HIS A 1088 -23.87 -40.17 -18.55
C HIS A 1088 -23.14 -40.26 -17.21
N LEU A 1089 -21.83 -40.50 -17.26
CA LEU A 1089 -20.95 -40.58 -16.11
C LEU A 1089 -19.76 -39.64 -16.28
N ASP A 1090 -19.60 -38.67 -15.37
CA ASP A 1090 -18.43 -37.82 -15.27
C ASP A 1090 -17.35 -38.53 -14.46
N ILE A 1091 -16.28 -38.98 -15.12
CA ILE A 1091 -15.18 -39.69 -14.45
C ILE A 1091 -14.24 -38.78 -13.67
N LEU A 1092 -14.36 -37.45 -13.76
CA LEU A 1092 -13.62 -36.50 -12.92
C LEU A 1092 -14.34 -36.22 -11.60
N THR A 1093 -15.67 -36.06 -11.66
CA THR A 1093 -16.47 -35.64 -10.49
C THR A 1093 -17.30 -36.76 -9.88
N GLY A 1094 -17.45 -37.90 -10.55
CA GLY A 1094 -18.34 -38.99 -10.15
C GLY A 1094 -19.82 -38.72 -10.41
N GLU A 1095 -20.17 -37.65 -11.13
CA GLU A 1095 -21.57 -37.30 -11.44
C GLU A 1095 -22.21 -38.35 -12.35
N LEU A 1096 -23.34 -38.91 -11.92
CA LEU A 1096 -24.11 -39.89 -12.67
C LEU A 1096 -25.48 -39.33 -13.04
N LEU A 1097 -25.74 -39.18 -14.33
CA LEU A 1097 -26.97 -38.63 -14.89
C LEU A 1097 -27.73 -39.67 -15.72
N VAL A 1098 -29.06 -39.67 -15.64
CA VAL A 1098 -29.95 -40.43 -16.51
C VAL A 1098 -30.92 -39.48 -17.19
N ASN A 1099 -30.93 -39.44 -18.51
CA ASN A 1099 -31.61 -38.44 -19.35
C ASN A 1099 -31.35 -37.01 -18.86
N GLY A 1100 -30.08 -36.69 -18.59
CA GLY A 1100 -29.66 -35.38 -18.09
C GLY A 1100 -30.01 -35.07 -16.64
N SER A 1101 -30.62 -36.00 -15.90
CA SER A 1101 -31.08 -35.78 -14.52
C SER A 1101 -30.26 -36.59 -13.50
N PRO A 1102 -29.88 -36.02 -12.35
CA PRO A 1102 -29.14 -36.75 -11.30
C PRO A 1102 -29.94 -37.91 -10.69
N LEU A 1103 -29.26 -39.01 -10.37
CA LEU A 1103 -29.90 -40.27 -9.97
C LEU A 1103 -30.00 -40.51 -8.45
N ALA A 1104 -29.41 -39.67 -7.61
CA ALA A 1104 -29.34 -39.92 -6.17
C ALA A 1104 -29.89 -38.79 -5.30
N ARG A 1105 -30.05 -37.59 -5.88
CA ARG A 1105 -30.43 -36.39 -5.14
C ARG A 1105 -31.15 -35.41 -6.04
N LEU A 1106 -32.12 -34.69 -5.48
CA LEU A 1106 -32.78 -33.62 -6.19
C LEU A 1106 -31.78 -32.49 -6.51
N PRO A 1107 -31.88 -31.86 -7.70
CA PRO A 1107 -31.06 -30.70 -8.02
C PRO A 1107 -31.20 -29.60 -6.95
N ARG A 1108 -30.12 -28.85 -6.69
CA ARG A 1108 -30.07 -27.84 -5.59
C ARG A 1108 -31.19 -26.80 -5.66
N GLU A 1109 -31.69 -26.49 -6.85
CA GLU A 1109 -32.83 -25.59 -7.06
C GLU A 1109 -34.13 -26.11 -6.40
N TYR A 1110 -34.35 -27.43 -6.36
CA TYR A 1110 -35.49 -28.05 -5.68
C TYR A 1110 -35.30 -27.99 -4.17
N GLU A 1111 -34.12 -28.39 -3.67
CA GLU A 1111 -33.87 -28.48 -2.22
C GLU A 1111 -33.75 -27.11 -1.53
N ARG A 1112 -33.32 -26.07 -2.25
CA ARG A 1112 -33.27 -24.69 -1.75
C ARG A 1112 -34.64 -24.01 -1.77
N HIS A 1113 -35.59 -24.55 -2.52
CA HIS A 1113 -36.92 -23.98 -2.63
C HIS A 1113 -37.63 -23.99 -1.27
N ASP A 1114 -38.28 -22.88 -0.91
CA ASP A 1114 -38.89 -22.71 0.42
C ASP A 1114 -39.95 -23.79 0.72
N ASN A 1115 -40.75 -24.18 -0.29
CA ASN A 1115 -41.72 -25.27 -0.16
C ASN A 1115 -41.07 -26.63 0.17
N TYR A 1116 -39.91 -26.93 -0.41
CA TYR A 1116 -39.17 -28.16 -0.09
C TYR A 1116 -38.75 -28.13 1.39
N ARG A 1117 -38.16 -27.02 1.83
CA ARG A 1117 -37.76 -26.83 3.23
C ARG A 1117 -38.93 -26.85 4.21
N ARG A 1118 -40.11 -26.38 3.80
CA ARG A 1118 -41.31 -26.38 4.65
C ARG A 1118 -41.88 -27.79 4.81
N LEU A 1119 -41.91 -28.59 3.74
CA LEU A 1119 -42.48 -29.95 3.75
C LEU A 1119 -41.52 -30.99 4.32
N PHE A 1120 -40.26 -30.91 3.93
CA PHE A 1120 -39.24 -31.91 4.21
C PHE A 1120 -38.17 -31.39 5.18
N GLY A 1121 -38.14 -30.10 5.52
CA GLY A 1121 -37.10 -29.55 6.38
C GLY A 1121 -35.74 -29.56 5.69
N GLY A 1122 -34.73 -30.10 6.38
CA GLY A 1122 -33.40 -30.36 5.83
C GLY A 1122 -33.23 -31.80 5.31
N LEU A 1123 -34.32 -32.54 5.12
CA LEU A 1123 -34.33 -33.94 4.69
C LEU A 1123 -33.84 -34.07 3.24
N VAL A 1124 -32.71 -34.76 3.06
CA VAL A 1124 -32.24 -35.17 1.73
C VAL A 1124 -32.93 -36.49 1.37
N LEU A 1125 -33.79 -36.43 0.34
CA LEU A 1125 -34.51 -37.57 -0.21
C LEU A 1125 -33.73 -38.17 -1.38
N THR A 1126 -33.59 -39.49 -1.37
CA THR A 1126 -33.06 -40.25 -2.51
C THR A 1126 -34.14 -40.34 -3.59
N VAL A 1127 -33.81 -39.87 -4.79
CA VAL A 1127 -34.76 -39.77 -5.90
C VAL A 1127 -34.25 -40.48 -7.15
N MET A 1128 -35.18 -40.91 -8.00
CA MET A 1128 -34.94 -41.46 -9.34
C MET A 1128 -35.83 -40.75 -10.36
N PRO A 1129 -35.61 -40.89 -11.67
CA PRO A 1129 -36.49 -40.32 -12.69
C PRO A 1129 -37.95 -40.77 -12.52
N SER A 1130 -38.89 -39.82 -12.62
CA SER A 1130 -40.31 -40.13 -12.49
C SER A 1130 -40.94 -40.56 -13.83
N ASN A 1131 -41.90 -41.48 -13.75
CA ASN A 1131 -42.81 -41.84 -14.84
C ASN A 1131 -44.12 -41.04 -14.88
N LEU A 1132 -44.35 -40.08 -13.97
CA LEU A 1132 -45.56 -39.25 -13.97
C LEU A 1132 -45.41 -38.03 -14.90
N PRO A 1133 -46.40 -37.74 -15.77
CA PRO A 1133 -46.37 -36.56 -16.62
C PRO A 1133 -46.25 -35.26 -15.80
N GLY A 1134 -45.35 -34.37 -16.24
CA GLY A 1134 -45.05 -33.09 -15.56
C GLY A 1134 -44.14 -33.21 -14.33
N MET A 1135 -43.73 -34.43 -13.95
CA MET A 1135 -42.81 -34.69 -12.83
C MET A 1135 -41.49 -35.22 -13.36
N ARG A 1136 -40.36 -34.72 -12.84
CA ARG A 1136 -39.01 -35.14 -13.25
C ARG A 1136 -38.41 -36.19 -12.34
N PHE A 1137 -38.71 -36.15 -11.04
CA PHE A 1137 -38.12 -37.04 -10.05
C PHE A 1137 -39.19 -37.72 -9.19
N CYS A 1138 -38.91 -38.90 -8.65
CA CYS A 1138 -39.72 -39.52 -7.61
C CYS A 1138 -38.83 -40.19 -6.55
N THR A 1139 -39.34 -40.38 -5.33
CA THR A 1139 -38.57 -41.02 -4.26
C THR A 1139 -38.33 -42.49 -4.56
N THR A 1140 -37.09 -42.97 -4.35
CA THR A 1140 -36.77 -44.39 -4.50
C THR A 1140 -37.36 -45.24 -3.37
N GLN A 1141 -37.60 -44.62 -2.21
CA GLN A 1141 -38.22 -45.24 -1.04
C GLN A 1141 -39.57 -44.58 -0.73
N LEU A 1142 -40.44 -45.32 -0.03
CA LEU A 1142 -41.71 -44.80 0.45
C LEU A 1142 -41.46 -43.84 1.62
N PHE A 1143 -41.85 -42.58 1.46
CA PHE A 1143 -41.82 -41.60 2.54
C PHE A 1143 -43.15 -41.65 3.30
N ARG A 1144 -43.12 -42.11 4.56
CA ARG A 1144 -44.32 -42.33 5.38
C ARG A 1144 -45.40 -43.15 4.66
N GLY A 1145 -44.98 -44.17 3.90
CA GLY A 1145 -45.87 -45.04 3.13
C GLY A 1145 -46.22 -44.56 1.72
N ASN A 1146 -45.75 -43.38 1.28
CA ASN A 1146 -46.14 -42.77 0.01
C ASN A 1146 -44.96 -42.57 -0.94
N THR A 1147 -45.19 -42.70 -2.24
CA THR A 1147 -44.22 -42.26 -3.27
C THR A 1147 -44.41 -40.78 -3.54
N ILE A 1148 -43.35 -39.99 -3.41
CA ILE A 1148 -43.38 -38.55 -3.68
C ILE A 1148 -42.79 -38.30 -5.06
N HIS A 1149 -43.47 -37.51 -5.87
CA HIS A 1149 -43.02 -37.08 -7.19
C HIS A 1149 -42.75 -35.57 -7.16
N PHE A 1150 -41.65 -35.16 -7.79
CA PHE A 1150 -41.18 -33.77 -7.84
C PHE A 1150 -41.06 -33.29 -9.28
N GLY A 1151 -41.52 -32.08 -9.52
CA GLY A 1151 -41.39 -31.35 -10.78
C GLY A 1151 -41.11 -29.88 -10.52
N MET A 1152 -40.77 -29.14 -11.57
CA MET A 1152 -40.59 -27.69 -11.51
C MET A 1152 -41.34 -27.09 -12.69
N HIS A 1153 -42.19 -26.10 -12.42
CA HIS A 1153 -42.86 -25.30 -13.44
C HIS A 1153 -42.59 -23.83 -13.15
N ASP A 1154 -41.89 -23.15 -14.06
CA ASP A 1154 -41.33 -21.81 -13.85
C ASP A 1154 -40.51 -21.71 -12.56
N GLN A 1155 -41.04 -21.04 -11.52
CA GLN A 1155 -40.41 -20.90 -10.21
C GLN A 1155 -41.07 -21.75 -9.11
N ASP A 1156 -42.11 -22.53 -9.44
CA ASP A 1156 -42.84 -23.32 -8.44
C ASP A 1156 -42.36 -24.77 -8.41
N LEU A 1157 -42.02 -25.21 -7.19
CA LEU A 1157 -41.84 -26.62 -6.89
C LEU A 1157 -43.18 -27.36 -6.89
N LEU A 1158 -43.36 -28.27 -7.86
CA LEU A 1158 -44.49 -29.19 -7.92
C LEU A 1158 -44.17 -30.43 -7.08
N VAL A 1159 -45.08 -30.82 -6.19
CA VAL A 1159 -44.97 -32.03 -5.37
C VAL A 1159 -46.28 -32.81 -5.45
N LYS A 1160 -46.21 -34.06 -5.93
CA LYS A 1160 -47.34 -35.01 -5.93
C LYS A 1160 -47.08 -36.15 -4.95
N LEU A 1161 -48.08 -36.50 -4.16
CA LEU A 1161 -48.09 -37.70 -3.34
C LEU A 1161 -48.97 -38.75 -4.01
N ALA A 1162 -48.43 -39.94 -4.26
CA ALA A 1162 -49.18 -41.10 -4.73
C ALA A 1162 -49.48 -42.04 -3.56
N VAL A 1163 -50.77 -42.27 -3.28
CA VAL A 1163 -51.28 -43.08 -2.14
C VAL A 1163 -52.45 -43.95 -2.61
N ASP A 1164 -52.32 -45.28 -2.55
CA ASP A 1164 -53.42 -46.26 -2.76
C ASP A 1164 -54.39 -45.93 -3.93
N GLY A 1165 -53.86 -45.52 -5.08
CA GLY A 1165 -54.65 -45.18 -6.28
C GLY A 1165 -55.17 -43.74 -6.36
N SER A 1166 -54.88 -42.90 -5.37
CA SER A 1166 -55.17 -41.45 -5.34
C SER A 1166 -53.88 -40.63 -5.45
N ILE A 1167 -53.95 -39.49 -6.16
CA ILE A 1167 -52.84 -38.55 -6.34
C ILE A 1167 -53.26 -37.21 -5.73
N VAL A 1168 -52.39 -36.62 -4.91
CA VAL A 1168 -52.63 -35.33 -4.24
C VAL A 1168 -51.53 -34.34 -4.63
N ASP A 1169 -51.93 -33.13 -5.02
CA ASP A 1169 -51.03 -32.05 -5.46
C ASP A 1169 -50.79 -31.00 -4.36
N LEU A 1170 -49.57 -30.47 -4.28
CA LEU A 1170 -49.22 -29.32 -3.44
C LEU A 1170 -49.66 -28.00 -4.09
N ILE A 1171 -50.41 -27.18 -3.36
CA ILE A 1171 -50.74 -25.80 -3.77
C ILE A 1171 -49.59 -24.84 -3.38
N PRO A 1172 -48.99 -24.08 -4.33
CA PRO A 1172 -47.91 -23.13 -4.05
C PRO A 1172 -48.38 -21.99 -3.13
N PRO A 1173 -47.66 -21.66 -2.04
CA PRO A 1173 -48.04 -20.59 -1.10
C PRO A 1173 -48.19 -19.20 -1.74
N ARG A 1174 -47.54 -18.96 -2.90
CA ARG A 1174 -47.68 -17.68 -3.61
C ARG A 1174 -49.13 -17.38 -4.01
N THR A 1175 -49.91 -18.41 -4.31
CA THR A 1175 -51.34 -18.30 -4.67
C THR A 1175 -52.20 -17.78 -3.52
N LEU A 1176 -51.65 -17.73 -2.29
CA LEU A 1176 -52.30 -17.29 -1.05
C LEU A 1176 -51.62 -16.07 -0.41
N ARG A 1177 -50.55 -15.54 -1.03
CA ARG A 1177 -49.69 -14.49 -0.46
C ARG A 1177 -50.44 -13.14 -0.43
N ARG A 1178 -50.33 -12.40 0.68
CA ARG A 1178 -51.09 -11.15 0.96
C ARG A 1178 -52.61 -11.32 1.13
N LEU A 1179 -53.09 -12.55 0.98
CA LEU A 1179 -54.50 -12.91 1.08
C LEU A 1179 -54.79 -13.59 2.44
N LEU A 1180 -53.79 -14.25 3.04
CA LEU A 1180 -53.85 -14.80 4.39
C LEU A 1180 -52.71 -14.26 5.28
N PRO A 1181 -52.87 -14.21 6.62
CA PRO A 1181 -51.81 -13.82 7.55
C PRO A 1181 -50.55 -14.68 7.37
N HIS A 1182 -49.37 -14.11 7.63
CA HIS A 1182 -48.07 -14.79 7.46
C HIS A 1182 -47.89 -16.11 8.24
N SER A 1183 -48.79 -16.41 9.18
CA SER A 1183 -48.83 -17.63 9.97
C SER A 1183 -49.67 -18.78 9.37
N PHE A 1184 -50.36 -18.56 8.25
CA PHE A 1184 -50.97 -19.59 7.39
C PHE A 1184 -49.98 -19.93 6.26
#